data_AF-A0A1M7YVK4-F1
#
_entry.id   AF-A0A1M7YVK4-F1
#
_cell.length_a   1.000
_cell.length_b   1.000
_cell.length_c   1.000
_cell.angle_alpha   90.00
_cell.angle_beta   90.00
_cell.angle_gamma   90.00
#
_symmetry.space_group_name_H-M   'P 1'
#
loop_
_entity.id
_entity.type
_entity.pdbx_description
1 polymer ?
#
loop_
_entity_poly.entity_id
_entity_poly.type
_entity_poly.pdbx_seq_one_letter_code
_entity_poly.pdbx_strand_id
1 'polypeptide(L)'
;MIVKMKKVAFSCDNKRRGKNTGSLSNHILYLITDKKTKRYSLKRSDLSFSIDPSQPNLGLLLSHKGTTLNRADLSTLVNDYCLSQHRYIIQNYVKRSRKANQLDEYQECLDTKNLFNYQGSLSFIQDEYQRLLQASNNNVERVKQAIETMTRHFLANYYNQIKKEQKIKGSKTRPEEIELVTNFHIEDETNPHIHFYSHAYDPVTKRYMNPRFFYETKRIAHKQIEKQFPLLEQGIASGEAQQTGANHRKKYLSHLLKRSENWRQVRADFRALEQRIYATLESNEPLAAKINTLQQMGILLSALSNDHVEIKQEGLGLALNIDTFVNRALKRSLRQFAKQWHFEKQHQRHCTPTIQKMETVLLNNLKAVKSALERELRQLPPSKHNQAQKDAFCVFYQRCLNTGIVINLNKQKHLSFHKLANTKLSTIRATKYNASLFSSKALSGKALADTFSLEAADILAHQTELMSLMPKHVNYRKQVTVNLSEPFNDIYQEHFSIERHRRLFDHFGIEVREEGDHTTLFNEKGCALVDIERIDENHSIISISMLNPQASAKLLNAMLLEEAKSLASDEILVISPVNKRANVGALRHLHVELIFSGDKYSEKVQVSYPGMEQDETLQAMIDKRLESELKRFEKNFQKYSKKTPDKFRFTNATGLHLLDSSRLSEAQKERVAIQIEAQKTYLKQQCQTLNQTTEVKKTHI
;
A
#
# COMPACT_ATOMS: atom_id res chain seq x y z
N MET A 1 -24.84 -12.77 18.78
CA MET A 1 -23.94 -13.88 19.13
C MET A 1 -22.66 -13.65 18.35
N ILE A 2 -21.51 -13.74 18.98
CA ILE A 2 -20.20 -13.53 18.36
C ILE A 2 -19.49 -14.88 18.30
N VAL A 3 -19.32 -15.40 17.09
CA VAL A 3 -18.63 -16.68 16.89
C VAL A 3 -17.14 -16.45 16.67
N LYS A 4 -16.30 -17.09 17.47
CA LYS A 4 -14.85 -17.23 17.26
C LYS A 4 -14.55 -18.69 17.02
N MET A 5 -13.71 -18.98 16.02
CA MET A 5 -13.31 -20.36 15.72
C MET A 5 -11.91 -20.31 15.14
N LYS A 6 -11.06 -21.23 15.57
CA LYS A 6 -9.67 -21.38 15.14
C LYS A 6 -9.36 -22.85 14.86
N LYS A 7 -8.45 -23.07 13.91
CA LYS A 7 -7.88 -24.39 13.64
C LYS A 7 -6.73 -24.62 14.63
N VAL A 8 -6.68 -25.79 15.22
CA VAL A 8 -5.61 -26.20 16.14
C VAL A 8 -5.01 -27.49 15.60
N ALA A 9 -3.69 -27.54 15.43
CA ALA A 9 -3.02 -28.73 14.91
C ALA A 9 -3.30 -29.97 15.76
N PHE A 10 -3.32 -31.12 15.09
CA PHE A 10 -3.54 -32.41 15.73
C PHE A 10 -2.21 -32.90 16.34
N SER A 11 -1.93 -32.56 17.60
CA SER A 11 -0.70 -33.02 18.30
C SER A 11 -0.85 -33.20 19.81
N CYS A 12 -0.05 -34.12 20.34
CA CYS A 12 0.38 -34.21 21.73
C CYS A 12 1.84 -33.73 21.76
N ASP A 13 2.14 -32.53 22.27
CA ASP A 13 3.52 -32.03 22.22
C ASP A 13 4.44 -32.84 23.16
N ASN A 14 5.23 -33.75 22.60
CA ASN A 14 6.20 -34.56 23.36
C ASN A 14 7.54 -33.83 23.61
N LYS A 15 7.74 -32.59 23.13
CA LYS A 15 9.02 -31.86 23.33
C LYS A 15 9.21 -31.27 24.73
N ARG A 16 8.29 -31.51 25.67
CA ARG A 16 8.48 -31.19 27.09
C ARG A 16 8.19 -32.41 27.97
N ARG A 17 9.16 -33.32 28.08
CA ARG A 17 9.24 -34.23 29.24
C ARG A 17 9.21 -33.36 30.50
N GLY A 18 8.05 -33.28 31.17
CA GLY A 18 7.91 -32.62 32.47
C GLY A 18 6.66 -31.79 32.74
N LYS A 19 5.85 -31.38 31.74
CA LYS A 19 4.57 -30.67 32.00
C LYS A 19 3.48 -30.99 30.97
N ASN A 20 2.32 -31.44 31.47
CA ASN A 20 1.10 -31.88 30.78
C ASN A 20 0.57 -30.90 29.72
N THR A 21 1.07 -30.94 28.48
CA THR A 21 0.76 -29.92 27.46
C THR A 21 0.46 -30.45 26.05
N GLY A 22 -0.58 -31.28 25.90
CA GLY A 22 -1.28 -31.47 24.62
C GLY A 22 -2.22 -30.30 24.29
N SER A 23 -2.62 -30.11 23.02
CA SER A 23 -3.56 -29.01 22.68
C SER A 23 -4.94 -29.19 23.31
N LEU A 24 -5.37 -30.44 23.44
CA LEU A 24 -6.61 -30.83 24.11
C LEU A 24 -6.47 -30.71 25.63
N SER A 25 -5.35 -31.21 26.18
CA SER A 25 -5.09 -31.13 27.63
C SER A 25 -4.90 -29.70 28.11
N ASN A 26 -4.24 -28.82 27.36
CA ASN A 26 -4.11 -27.40 27.74
C ASN A 26 -5.47 -26.73 27.90
N HIS A 27 -6.43 -27.05 27.03
CA HIS A 27 -7.77 -26.45 27.04
C HIS A 27 -8.68 -27.03 28.11
N ILE A 28 -8.53 -28.31 28.42
CA ILE A 28 -9.22 -28.92 29.57
C ILE A 28 -8.51 -28.55 30.88
N LEU A 29 -7.20 -28.37 30.93
CA LEU A 29 -6.46 -27.93 32.12
C LEU A 29 -6.70 -26.45 32.46
N TYR A 30 -7.37 -25.68 31.59
CA TYR A 30 -8.00 -24.42 31.96
C TYR A 30 -9.22 -24.60 32.89
N LEU A 31 -9.57 -25.83 33.28
CA LEU A 31 -10.49 -26.08 34.38
C LEU A 31 -10.00 -25.40 35.65
N ILE A 32 -10.88 -24.59 36.22
CA ILE A 32 -10.54 -23.60 37.21
C ILE A 32 -10.26 -24.32 38.53
N THR A 33 -9.00 -24.30 38.95
CA THR A 33 -8.66 -24.63 40.33
C THR A 33 -8.95 -23.43 41.22
N ASP A 34 -9.49 -23.63 42.41
CA ASP A 34 -9.59 -22.58 43.40
C ASP A 34 -8.18 -22.00 43.69
N LYS A 35 -8.07 -20.66 43.67
CA LYS A 35 -6.77 -19.98 43.71
C LYS A 35 -6.01 -20.26 45.01
N LYS A 36 -6.73 -20.48 46.11
CA LYS A 36 -6.18 -20.70 47.46
C LYS A 36 -5.83 -22.18 47.68
N THR A 37 -6.75 -23.09 47.39
CA THR A 37 -6.59 -24.53 47.66
C THR A 37 -5.91 -25.30 46.54
N LYS A 38 -5.82 -24.72 45.33
CA LYS A 38 -5.33 -25.38 44.10
C LYS A 38 -6.10 -26.65 43.70
N ARG A 39 -7.27 -26.89 44.31
CA ARG A 39 -8.18 -28.01 43.99
C ARG A 39 -9.19 -27.59 42.93
N TYR A 40 -9.82 -28.57 42.28
CA TYR A 40 -10.89 -28.35 41.31
C TYR A 40 -12.04 -27.49 41.89
N SER A 41 -12.47 -26.46 41.14
CA SER A 41 -13.55 -25.55 41.56
C SER A 41 -14.89 -25.96 40.95
N LEU A 42 -15.78 -26.56 41.77
CA LEU A 42 -17.15 -26.88 41.38
C LEU A 42 -17.98 -25.66 40.92
N LYS A 43 -17.64 -24.46 41.41
CA LYS A 43 -18.36 -23.21 41.08
C LYS A 43 -18.13 -22.68 39.67
N ARG A 44 -17.12 -23.18 38.95
CA ARG A 44 -16.68 -22.60 37.68
C ARG A 44 -16.37 -23.68 36.63
N SER A 45 -16.94 -24.87 36.81
CA SER A 45 -16.56 -26.06 36.06
C SER A 45 -17.79 -26.75 35.48
N ASP A 46 -18.45 -26.07 34.54
CA ASP A 46 -19.55 -26.62 33.75
C ASP A 46 -19.01 -27.25 32.46
N LEU A 47 -18.16 -28.27 32.64
CA LEU A 47 -17.56 -28.99 31.51
C LEU A 47 -18.50 -30.10 31.04
N SER A 48 -18.80 -30.14 29.75
CA SER A 48 -19.37 -31.33 29.11
C SER A 48 -18.37 -31.87 28.10
N PHE A 49 -17.87 -33.09 28.33
CA PHE A 49 -16.94 -33.74 27.42
C PHE A 49 -17.41 -35.18 27.17
N SER A 50 -17.83 -35.46 25.94
CA SER A 50 -18.11 -36.82 25.48
C SER A 50 -18.00 -36.86 23.95
N ILE A 51 -16.80 -37.19 23.45
CA ILE A 51 -16.58 -37.46 22.02
C ILE A 51 -16.70 -38.97 21.80
N ASP A 52 -15.96 -39.75 22.59
CA ASP A 52 -16.12 -41.18 22.73
C ASP A 52 -17.36 -41.48 23.58
N PRO A 53 -18.42 -42.08 23.01
CA PRO A 53 -19.65 -42.42 23.73
C PRO A 53 -19.44 -43.53 24.76
N SER A 54 -18.32 -44.27 24.71
CA SER A 54 -17.96 -45.28 25.71
C SER A 54 -17.37 -44.69 26.99
N GLN A 55 -17.03 -43.40 27.00
CA GLN A 55 -16.47 -42.73 28.16
C GLN A 55 -17.52 -41.94 28.95
N PRO A 56 -17.39 -41.89 30.29
CA PRO A 56 -18.25 -41.02 31.10
C PRO A 56 -17.98 -39.55 30.76
N ASN A 57 -18.98 -38.70 30.99
CA ASN A 57 -18.82 -37.26 30.85
C ASN A 57 -17.71 -36.75 31.78
N LEU A 58 -16.69 -36.07 31.25
CA LEU A 58 -15.56 -35.62 32.07
C LEU A 58 -15.98 -34.66 33.19
N GLY A 59 -16.96 -33.78 32.96
CA GLY A 59 -17.46 -32.89 34.02
C GLY A 59 -18.06 -33.66 35.18
N LEU A 60 -18.90 -34.66 34.90
CA LEU A 60 -19.43 -35.56 35.94
C LEU A 60 -18.32 -36.34 36.66
N LEU A 61 -17.35 -36.85 35.90
CA LEU A 61 -16.19 -37.56 36.45
C LEU A 61 -15.39 -36.67 37.41
N LEU A 62 -15.19 -35.40 37.05
CA LEU A 62 -14.45 -34.43 37.86
C LEU A 62 -15.27 -33.90 39.04
N SER A 63 -16.59 -33.75 38.92
CA SER A 63 -17.45 -33.44 40.05
C SER A 63 -17.44 -34.55 41.10
N HIS A 64 -17.40 -35.82 40.66
CA HIS A 64 -17.37 -36.98 41.54
C HIS A 64 -15.98 -37.25 42.14
N LYS A 65 -14.91 -37.19 41.32
CA LYS A 65 -13.56 -37.59 41.74
C LYS A 65 -12.57 -36.43 41.87
N GLY A 66 -12.77 -35.32 41.18
CA GLY A 66 -11.80 -34.22 41.07
C GLY A 66 -11.67 -33.33 42.30
N THR A 67 -12.67 -33.31 43.18
CA THR A 67 -12.68 -32.48 44.41
C THR A 67 -11.76 -33.01 45.50
N THR A 68 -11.43 -34.29 45.48
CA THR A 68 -10.55 -34.98 46.43
C THR A 68 -9.10 -35.09 45.95
N LEU A 69 -8.83 -34.78 44.68
CA LEU A 69 -7.50 -34.89 44.06
C LEU A 69 -6.68 -33.60 44.22
N ASN A 70 -5.37 -33.76 44.38
CA ASN A 70 -4.43 -32.64 44.28
C ASN A 70 -4.20 -32.26 42.81
N ARG A 71 -3.49 -31.16 42.56
CA ARG A 71 -3.26 -30.63 41.21
C ARG A 71 -2.53 -31.61 40.29
N ALA A 72 -1.58 -32.39 40.80
CA ALA A 72 -0.81 -33.34 39.99
C ALA A 72 -1.72 -34.50 39.54
N ASP A 73 -2.45 -35.10 40.48
CA ASP A 73 -3.34 -36.24 40.21
C ASP A 73 -4.52 -35.85 39.33
N LEU A 74 -5.10 -34.66 39.56
CA LEU A 74 -6.12 -34.09 38.69
C LEU A 74 -5.60 -33.92 37.26
N SER A 75 -4.34 -33.48 37.11
CA SER A 75 -3.74 -33.31 35.80
C SER A 75 -3.47 -34.63 35.09
N THR A 76 -3.11 -35.68 35.82
CA THR A 76 -2.97 -37.04 35.29
C THR A 76 -4.31 -37.58 34.82
N LEU A 77 -5.36 -37.49 35.66
CA LEU A 77 -6.72 -37.94 35.33
C LEU A 77 -7.24 -37.28 34.04
N VAL A 78 -7.09 -35.96 33.93
CA VAL A 78 -7.51 -35.20 32.73
C VAL A 78 -6.70 -35.61 31.51
N ASN A 79 -5.39 -35.82 31.67
CA ASN A 79 -4.52 -36.22 30.57
C ASN A 79 -4.87 -37.61 30.03
N ASP A 80 -5.09 -38.59 30.92
CA ASP A 80 -5.45 -39.95 30.53
C ASP A 80 -6.80 -40.01 29.82
N TYR A 81 -7.75 -39.21 30.30
CA TYR A 81 -9.03 -39.01 29.64
C TYR A 81 -8.85 -38.41 28.24
N CYS A 82 -8.06 -37.33 28.10
CA CYS A 82 -7.73 -36.72 26.80
C CYS A 82 -7.10 -37.71 25.83
N LEU A 83 -6.14 -38.50 26.30
CA LEU A 83 -5.43 -39.50 25.49
C LEU A 83 -6.39 -40.57 24.97
N SER A 84 -7.33 -41.00 25.80
CA SER A 84 -8.32 -42.00 25.41
C SER A 84 -9.29 -41.45 24.35
N GLN A 85 -9.78 -40.23 24.56
CA GLN A 85 -10.61 -39.52 23.57
C GLN A 85 -9.87 -39.32 22.23
N HIS A 86 -8.58 -39.00 22.30
CA HIS A 86 -7.73 -38.86 21.13
C HIS A 86 -7.55 -40.18 20.37
N ARG A 87 -7.30 -41.29 21.09
CA ARG A 87 -7.22 -42.64 20.49
C ARG A 87 -8.52 -43.00 19.78
N TYR A 88 -9.67 -42.70 20.40
CA TYR A 88 -10.98 -42.89 19.78
C TYR A 88 -11.09 -42.12 18.45
N ILE A 89 -10.71 -40.84 18.43
CA ILE A 89 -10.73 -40.02 17.22
C ILE A 89 -9.82 -40.62 16.13
N ILE A 90 -8.61 -41.03 16.50
CA ILE A 90 -7.66 -41.63 15.54
C ILE A 90 -8.23 -42.91 14.94
N GLN A 91 -8.71 -43.82 15.77
CA GLN A 91 -9.14 -45.15 15.35
C GLN A 91 -10.42 -45.10 14.51
N ASN A 92 -11.37 -44.25 14.89
CA ASN A 92 -12.69 -44.22 14.25
C ASN A 92 -12.76 -43.26 13.06
N TYR A 93 -11.92 -42.21 13.03
CA TYR A 93 -11.97 -41.16 12.02
C TYR A 93 -10.68 -41.05 11.20
N VAL A 94 -9.52 -40.91 11.84
CA VAL A 94 -8.27 -40.55 11.15
C VAL A 94 -7.70 -41.71 10.33
N LYS A 95 -7.56 -42.90 10.92
CA LYS A 95 -7.01 -44.10 10.25
C LYS A 95 -7.86 -44.57 9.06
N ARG A 96 -9.15 -44.22 9.05
CA ARG A 96 -10.09 -44.56 7.97
C ARG A 96 -10.15 -43.48 6.87
N SER A 97 -9.37 -42.41 7.01
CA SER A 97 -9.31 -41.30 6.06
C SER A 97 -8.13 -41.43 5.11
N ARG A 98 -8.23 -40.81 3.92
CA ARG A 98 -7.11 -40.66 2.96
C ARG A 98 -5.93 -39.84 3.50
N LYS A 99 -6.05 -39.30 4.72
CA LYS A 99 -5.03 -38.50 5.41
C LYS A 99 -4.31 -39.29 6.51
N ALA A 100 -4.53 -40.60 6.62
CA ALA A 100 -3.85 -41.44 7.61
C ALA A 100 -2.31 -41.42 7.45
N ASN A 101 -1.81 -41.25 6.22
CA ASN A 101 -0.38 -41.13 5.92
C ASN A 101 0.27 -39.81 6.40
N GLN A 102 -0.51 -38.92 7.02
CA GLN A 102 -0.01 -37.69 7.63
C GLN A 102 0.38 -37.88 9.10
N LEU A 103 0.18 -39.08 9.63
CA LEU A 103 0.56 -39.45 10.98
C LEU A 103 1.97 -40.06 11.02
N ASP A 104 2.72 -39.76 12.07
CA ASP A 104 3.99 -40.42 12.38
C ASP A 104 3.77 -41.77 13.09
N GLU A 105 4.88 -42.43 13.48
CA GLU A 105 4.86 -43.71 14.20
C GLU A 105 4.14 -43.64 15.57
N TYR A 106 4.02 -42.44 16.15
CA TYR A 106 3.30 -42.17 17.39
C TYR A 106 1.83 -41.79 17.15
N GLN A 107 1.36 -41.84 15.90
CA GLN A 107 0.01 -41.47 15.47
C GLN A 107 -0.28 -39.97 15.63
N GLU A 108 0.75 -39.13 15.57
CA GLU A 108 0.67 -37.67 15.65
C GLU A 108 0.91 -37.00 14.29
N CYS A 109 0.35 -35.79 14.08
CA CYS A 109 0.59 -35.01 12.86
C CYS A 109 1.45 -33.79 13.17
N LEU A 110 2.77 -33.90 13.01
CA LEU A 110 3.71 -32.80 13.29
C LEU A 110 3.67 -31.68 12.24
N ASP A 111 3.16 -31.95 11.02
CA ASP A 111 2.88 -30.89 10.06
C ASP A 111 1.54 -30.22 10.37
N THR A 112 1.64 -29.05 11.00
CA THR A 112 0.51 -28.18 11.39
C THR A 112 -0.44 -27.79 10.24
N LYS A 113 -0.11 -28.09 8.98
CA LYS A 113 -0.97 -27.83 7.81
C LYS A 113 -1.85 -29.02 7.41
N ASN A 114 -1.58 -30.23 7.88
CA ASN A 114 -2.16 -31.44 7.28
C ASN A 114 -3.36 -32.02 8.03
N LEU A 115 -3.38 -31.96 9.37
CA LEU A 115 -4.51 -32.37 10.21
C LEU A 115 -4.71 -31.38 11.37
N PHE A 116 -5.97 -31.05 11.66
CA PHE A 116 -6.35 -30.11 12.73
C PHE A 116 -7.68 -30.50 13.35
N ASN A 117 -8.00 -29.94 14.50
CA ASN A 117 -9.31 -29.90 15.11
C ASN A 117 -9.84 -28.46 15.15
N TYR A 118 -11.13 -28.32 15.44
CA TYR A 118 -11.78 -27.03 15.59
C TYR A 118 -11.96 -26.69 17.05
N GLN A 119 -11.43 -25.54 17.44
CA GLN A 119 -11.74 -24.91 18.71
C GLN A 119 -12.51 -23.62 18.44
N GLY A 120 -13.55 -23.36 19.20
CA GLY A 120 -14.26 -22.10 19.09
C GLY A 120 -14.85 -21.62 20.39
N SER A 121 -15.47 -20.45 20.30
CA SER A 121 -16.33 -19.90 21.32
C SER A 121 -17.51 -19.20 20.67
N LEU A 122 -18.69 -19.28 21.30
CA LEU A 122 -19.83 -18.42 20.97
C LEU A 122 -20.09 -17.54 22.18
N SER A 123 -19.95 -16.24 21.98
CA SER A 123 -20.26 -15.24 23.00
C SER A 123 -21.61 -14.60 22.73
N PHE A 124 -22.36 -14.28 23.77
CA PHE A 124 -23.69 -13.69 23.67
C PHE A 124 -23.62 -12.29 24.25
N ILE A 125 -24.21 -11.31 23.57
CA ILE A 125 -24.37 -9.99 24.17
C ILE A 125 -25.39 -10.08 25.31
N GLN A 126 -25.33 -9.15 26.25
CA GLN A 126 -26.17 -9.20 27.45
C GLN A 126 -27.67 -9.35 27.12
N ASP A 127 -28.16 -8.58 26.14
CA ASP A 127 -29.57 -8.64 25.72
C ASP A 127 -29.97 -10.00 25.15
N GLU A 128 -29.09 -10.66 24.38
CA GLU A 128 -29.34 -12.01 23.88
C GLU A 128 -29.41 -13.02 25.02
N TYR A 129 -28.50 -12.91 25.99
CA TYR A 129 -28.52 -13.78 27.17
C TYR A 129 -29.81 -13.61 27.98
N GLN A 130 -30.26 -12.37 28.20
CA GLN A 130 -31.52 -12.12 28.89
C GLN A 130 -32.72 -12.69 28.14
N ARG A 131 -32.77 -12.54 26.80
CA ARG A 131 -33.81 -13.18 25.96
C ARG A 131 -33.80 -14.70 26.09
N LEU A 132 -32.61 -15.31 26.12
CA LEU A 132 -32.45 -16.76 26.31
C LEU A 132 -32.88 -17.21 27.72
N LEU A 133 -32.53 -16.46 28.75
CA LEU A 133 -32.88 -16.74 30.13
C LEU A 133 -34.39 -16.68 30.35
N GLN A 134 -35.05 -15.65 29.82
CA GLN A 134 -36.51 -15.51 29.84
C GLN A 134 -37.19 -16.67 29.10
N ALA A 135 -36.74 -16.99 27.87
CA ALA A 135 -37.25 -18.11 27.10
C ALA A 135 -37.03 -19.49 27.79
N SER A 136 -36.08 -19.55 28.73
CA SER A 136 -35.74 -20.74 29.51
C SER A 136 -36.40 -20.76 30.89
N ASN A 137 -37.43 -19.94 31.14
CA ASN A 137 -38.09 -19.79 32.44
C ASN A 137 -37.12 -19.45 33.58
N ASN A 138 -36.14 -18.58 33.31
CA ASN A 138 -35.08 -18.18 34.24
C ASN A 138 -34.23 -19.35 34.78
N ASN A 139 -34.18 -20.47 34.06
CA ASN A 139 -33.37 -21.63 34.42
C ASN A 139 -32.04 -21.65 33.65
N VAL A 140 -30.93 -21.46 34.36
CA VAL A 140 -29.57 -21.39 33.79
C VAL A 140 -29.17 -22.69 33.08
N GLU A 141 -29.54 -23.86 33.60
CA GLU A 141 -29.24 -25.14 32.96
C GLU A 141 -29.96 -25.29 31.61
N ARG A 142 -31.20 -24.82 31.52
CA ARG A 142 -31.93 -24.77 30.24
C ARG A 142 -31.29 -23.79 29.26
N VAL A 143 -30.72 -22.68 29.74
CA VAL A 143 -29.95 -21.76 28.90
C VAL A 143 -28.67 -22.42 28.37
N LYS A 144 -27.92 -23.13 29.23
CA LYS A 144 -26.73 -23.91 28.82
C LYS A 144 -27.10 -24.91 27.72
N GLN A 145 -28.19 -25.66 27.88
CA GLN A 145 -28.69 -26.60 26.87
C GLN A 145 -29.07 -25.91 25.54
N ALA A 146 -29.72 -24.75 25.60
CA ALA A 146 -30.06 -23.96 24.42
C ALA A 146 -28.80 -23.47 23.68
N ILE A 147 -27.81 -22.96 24.41
CA ILE A 147 -26.53 -22.51 23.85
C ILE A 147 -25.74 -23.68 23.25
N GLU A 148 -25.74 -24.85 23.89
CA GLU A 148 -25.13 -26.07 23.32
C GLU A 148 -25.80 -26.46 22.01
N THR A 149 -27.14 -26.43 22.00
CA THR A 149 -27.94 -26.71 20.80
C THR A 149 -27.56 -25.76 19.67
N MET A 150 -27.51 -24.45 19.93
CA MET A 150 -27.05 -23.46 18.95
C MET A 150 -25.62 -23.74 18.45
N THR A 151 -24.74 -24.20 19.33
CA THR A 151 -23.35 -24.59 18.98
C THR A 151 -23.33 -25.78 18.03
N ARG A 152 -24.12 -26.81 18.31
CA ARG A 152 -24.28 -28.00 17.46
C ARG A 152 -24.85 -27.64 16.09
N HIS A 153 -25.88 -26.79 16.06
CA HIS A 153 -26.42 -26.26 14.81
C HIS A 153 -25.36 -25.48 14.03
N PHE A 154 -24.55 -24.65 14.69
CA PHE A 154 -23.49 -23.88 14.03
C PHE A 154 -22.47 -24.81 13.36
N LEU A 155 -22.01 -25.84 14.07
CA LEU A 155 -21.05 -26.82 13.56
C LEU A 155 -21.64 -27.67 12.43
N ALA A 156 -22.90 -28.11 12.54
CA ALA A 156 -23.58 -28.83 11.47
C ALA A 156 -23.69 -27.98 10.19
N ASN A 157 -24.12 -26.71 10.32
CA ASN A 157 -24.15 -25.76 9.21
C ASN A 157 -22.76 -25.54 8.60
N TYR A 158 -21.73 -25.45 9.45
CA TYR A 158 -20.35 -25.29 9.03
C TYR A 158 -19.82 -26.51 8.26
N TYR A 159 -20.01 -27.74 8.75
CA TYR A 159 -19.62 -28.96 8.03
C TYR A 159 -20.39 -29.14 6.72
N ASN A 160 -21.69 -28.86 6.71
CA ASN A 160 -22.50 -28.93 5.51
C ASN A 160 -22.05 -27.91 4.45
N GLN A 161 -21.65 -26.71 4.87
CA GLN A 161 -21.09 -25.71 3.97
C GLN A 161 -19.73 -26.16 3.39
N ILE A 162 -18.87 -26.79 4.19
CA ILE A 162 -17.61 -27.39 3.71
C ILE A 162 -17.90 -28.52 2.71
N LYS A 163 -18.85 -29.42 3.01
CA LYS A 163 -19.26 -30.49 2.09
C LYS A 163 -19.72 -29.93 0.75
N LYS A 164 -20.49 -28.85 0.76
CA LYS A 164 -20.93 -28.14 -0.45
C LYS A 164 -19.74 -27.55 -1.22
N GLU A 165 -18.83 -26.85 -0.55
CA GLU A 165 -17.63 -26.24 -1.17
C GLU A 165 -16.69 -27.28 -1.79
N GLN A 166 -16.59 -28.46 -1.17
CA GLN A 166 -15.72 -29.55 -1.60
C GLN A 166 -16.41 -30.61 -2.48
N LYS A 167 -17.72 -30.49 -2.72
CA LYS A 167 -18.53 -31.49 -3.44
C LYS A 167 -18.47 -32.89 -2.82
N ILE A 168 -18.43 -32.99 -1.48
CA ILE A 168 -18.48 -34.28 -0.77
C ILE A 168 -19.91 -34.84 -0.86
N LYS A 169 -20.05 -36.06 -1.39
CA LYS A 169 -21.33 -36.79 -1.46
C LYS A 169 -21.69 -37.39 -0.10
N GLY A 170 -22.98 -37.34 0.26
CA GLY A 170 -23.52 -37.90 1.51
C GLY A 170 -24.71 -37.09 2.04
N SER A 171 -25.38 -37.60 3.08
CA SER A 171 -26.44 -36.88 3.78
C SER A 171 -25.90 -35.65 4.51
N LYS A 172 -26.78 -34.68 4.77
CA LYS A 172 -26.45 -33.51 5.60
C LYS A 172 -26.18 -33.97 7.04
N THR A 173 -25.15 -33.38 7.65
CA THR A 173 -24.89 -33.55 9.08
C THR A 173 -25.98 -32.83 9.85
N ARG A 174 -26.58 -33.51 10.81
CA ARG A 174 -27.58 -32.96 11.71
C ARG A 174 -26.94 -32.53 13.04
N PRO A 175 -27.53 -31.57 13.77
CA PRO A 175 -26.98 -31.09 15.05
C PRO A 175 -26.76 -32.20 16.08
N GLU A 176 -27.65 -33.20 16.12
CA GLU A 176 -27.60 -34.31 17.07
C GLU A 176 -26.41 -35.24 16.83
N GLU A 177 -25.86 -35.24 15.61
CA GLU A 177 -24.73 -36.06 15.20
C GLU A 177 -23.39 -35.39 15.54
N ILE A 178 -23.38 -34.10 15.90
CA ILE A 178 -22.16 -33.35 16.17
C ILE A 178 -21.51 -33.84 17.46
N GLU A 179 -20.29 -34.35 17.38
CA GLU A 179 -19.48 -34.62 18.57
C GLU A 179 -18.87 -33.31 19.07
N LEU A 180 -19.15 -32.97 20.33
CA LEU A 180 -18.84 -31.67 20.91
C LEU A 180 -18.35 -31.80 22.34
N VAL A 181 -17.32 -31.01 22.64
CA VAL A 181 -16.86 -30.72 24.00
C VAL A 181 -17.19 -29.28 24.28
N THR A 182 -17.72 -28.98 25.45
CA THR A 182 -18.11 -27.63 25.85
C THR A 182 -17.65 -27.28 27.25
N ASN A 183 -17.42 -25.99 27.48
CA ASN A 183 -17.23 -25.38 28.78
C ASN A 183 -18.02 -24.07 28.81
N PHE A 184 -18.93 -23.93 29.78
CA PHE A 184 -19.80 -22.76 29.89
C PHE A 184 -19.21 -21.72 30.85
N HIS A 185 -19.36 -20.47 30.46
CA HIS A 185 -18.94 -19.28 31.19
C HIS A 185 -20.14 -18.33 31.24
N ILE A 186 -21.01 -18.50 32.23
CA ILE A 186 -22.31 -17.82 32.29
C ILE A 186 -22.53 -17.12 33.63
N GLU A 187 -22.37 -17.83 34.75
CA GLU A 187 -22.60 -17.26 36.09
C GLU A 187 -21.47 -16.27 36.46
N ASP A 188 -21.85 -15.08 36.95
CA ASP A 188 -20.96 -13.99 37.39
C ASP A 188 -19.96 -13.46 36.33
N GLU A 189 -20.22 -13.67 35.03
CA GLU A 189 -19.38 -13.15 33.95
C GLU A 189 -20.06 -12.04 33.15
N THR A 190 -19.31 -10.98 32.83
CA THR A 190 -19.79 -9.82 32.03
C THR A 190 -20.03 -10.14 30.55
N ASN A 191 -19.65 -11.34 30.09
CA ASN A 191 -19.79 -11.76 28.71
C ASN A 191 -20.12 -13.27 28.66
N PRO A 192 -21.40 -13.65 28.76
CA PRO A 192 -21.82 -15.05 28.73
C PRO A 192 -21.34 -15.74 27.45
N HIS A 193 -20.62 -16.85 27.58
CA HIS A 193 -20.09 -17.57 26.43
C HIS A 193 -19.89 -19.07 26.67
N ILE A 194 -19.83 -19.81 25.58
CA ILE A 194 -19.44 -21.21 25.55
C ILE A 194 -18.10 -21.33 24.84
N HIS A 195 -17.16 -22.04 25.43
CA HIS A 195 -16.00 -22.57 24.73
C HIS A 195 -16.31 -23.97 24.24
N PHE A 196 -15.91 -24.30 23.01
CA PHE A 196 -16.13 -25.63 22.48
C PHE A 196 -14.95 -26.18 21.69
N TYR A 197 -14.90 -27.50 21.62
CA TYR A 197 -13.97 -28.25 20.80
C TYR A 197 -14.71 -29.34 20.03
N SER A 198 -14.38 -29.50 18.75
CA SER A 198 -14.90 -30.58 17.90
C SER A 198 -13.83 -31.05 16.93
N HIS A 199 -13.86 -32.33 16.56
CA HIS A 199 -12.90 -32.89 15.62
C HIS A 199 -13.15 -32.36 14.20
N ALA A 200 -12.13 -32.25 13.35
CA ALA A 200 -12.34 -31.77 11.97
C ALA A 200 -12.85 -32.86 11.01
N TYR A 201 -13.49 -33.91 11.51
CA TYR A 201 -14.15 -34.93 10.69
C TYR A 201 -15.67 -34.73 10.74
N ASP A 202 -16.36 -35.03 9.65
CA ASP A 202 -17.83 -35.07 9.68
C ASP A 202 -18.28 -36.41 10.28
N PRO A 203 -19.07 -36.42 11.35
CA PRO A 203 -19.53 -37.65 12.01
C PRO A 203 -20.36 -38.56 11.08
N VAL A 204 -21.00 -37.99 10.04
CA VAL A 204 -21.80 -38.75 9.06
C VAL A 204 -20.92 -39.34 7.97
N THR A 205 -20.22 -38.49 7.22
CA THR A 205 -19.46 -38.96 6.05
C THR A 205 -18.09 -39.52 6.42
N LYS A 206 -17.66 -39.36 7.68
CA LYS A 206 -16.32 -39.68 8.20
C LYS A 206 -15.19 -39.00 7.41
N ARG A 207 -15.52 -37.97 6.61
CA ARG A 207 -14.57 -37.21 5.79
C ARG A 207 -13.96 -36.06 6.58
N TYR A 208 -12.74 -35.72 6.22
CA TYR A 208 -12.05 -34.55 6.76
C TYR A 208 -12.67 -33.24 6.25
N MET A 209 -13.15 -32.41 7.16
CA MET A 209 -13.77 -31.11 6.93
C MET A 209 -12.69 -30.03 7.01
N ASN A 210 -12.28 -29.49 5.86
CA ASN A 210 -11.33 -28.38 5.79
C ASN A 210 -11.79 -27.30 4.79
N PRO A 211 -12.31 -26.15 5.24
CA PRO A 211 -12.88 -25.17 4.32
C PRO A 211 -11.82 -24.65 3.34
N ARG A 212 -12.23 -24.41 2.10
CA ARG A 212 -11.38 -23.70 1.11
C ARG A 212 -11.15 -22.25 1.55
N PHE A 213 -12.16 -21.63 2.16
CA PHE A 213 -12.12 -20.23 2.60
C PHE A 213 -12.62 -20.10 4.05
N PHE A 214 -11.74 -20.39 5.01
CA PHE A 214 -12.10 -20.50 6.44
C PHE A 214 -13.00 -19.38 6.98
N TYR A 215 -12.67 -18.11 6.69
CA TYR A 215 -13.47 -16.96 7.12
C TYR A 215 -14.86 -16.93 6.48
N GLU A 216 -14.94 -17.19 5.18
CA GLU A 216 -16.19 -17.11 4.42
C GLU A 216 -17.16 -18.25 4.80
N THR A 217 -16.66 -19.48 4.90
CA THR A 217 -17.43 -20.64 5.34
C THR A 217 -18.01 -20.41 6.74
N LYS A 218 -17.18 -19.91 7.67
CA LYS A 218 -17.61 -19.56 9.03
C LYS A 218 -18.70 -18.48 9.01
N ARG A 219 -18.53 -17.44 8.18
CA ARG A 219 -19.49 -16.35 8.03
C ARG A 219 -20.84 -16.84 7.52
N ILE A 220 -20.86 -17.72 6.51
CA ILE A 220 -22.08 -18.30 5.95
C ILE A 220 -22.81 -19.14 7.00
N ALA A 221 -22.10 -19.99 7.73
CA ALA A 221 -22.67 -20.79 8.81
C ALA A 221 -23.26 -19.90 9.93
N HIS A 222 -22.56 -18.82 10.30
CA HIS A 222 -23.05 -17.88 11.30
C HIS A 222 -24.34 -17.16 10.83
N LYS A 223 -24.42 -16.73 9.57
CA LYS A 223 -25.64 -16.14 9.00
C LYS A 223 -26.84 -17.11 9.01
N GLN A 224 -26.60 -18.41 8.87
CA GLN A 224 -27.66 -19.41 8.96
C GLN A 224 -28.17 -19.55 10.40
N ILE A 225 -27.28 -19.47 11.38
CA ILE A 225 -27.63 -19.55 12.81
C ILE A 225 -28.43 -18.33 13.26
N GLU A 226 -28.02 -17.12 12.89
CA GLU A 226 -28.83 -15.92 13.17
C GLU A 226 -30.27 -16.10 12.67
N LYS A 227 -30.45 -16.57 11.44
CA LYS A 227 -31.79 -16.80 10.88
C LYS A 227 -32.58 -17.92 11.56
N GLN A 228 -31.90 -18.98 12.01
CA GLN A 228 -32.53 -20.14 12.66
C GLN A 228 -33.01 -19.82 14.07
N PHE A 229 -32.34 -18.90 14.77
CA PHE A 229 -32.63 -18.57 16.16
C PHE A 229 -32.98 -17.07 16.30
N PRO A 230 -34.28 -16.71 16.27
CA PRO A 230 -34.73 -15.32 16.33
C PRO A 230 -34.33 -14.56 17.61
N LEU A 231 -33.99 -15.28 18.68
CA LEU A 231 -33.50 -14.71 19.94
C LEU A 231 -32.10 -14.06 19.78
N LEU A 232 -31.38 -14.41 18.72
CA LEU A 232 -30.09 -13.84 18.38
C LEU A 232 -30.24 -12.52 17.61
N GLU A 233 -29.31 -11.62 17.87
CA GLU A 233 -29.17 -10.36 17.15
C GLU A 233 -28.82 -10.64 15.68
N GLN A 234 -29.66 -10.12 14.79
CA GLN A 234 -29.51 -10.36 13.36
C GLN A 234 -28.48 -9.42 12.75
N GLY A 235 -27.62 -9.92 11.87
CA GLY A 235 -26.69 -9.10 11.08
C GLY A 235 -25.26 -9.05 11.62
N ILE A 236 -24.99 -9.61 12.81
CA ILE A 236 -23.63 -9.67 13.40
C ILE A 236 -22.64 -10.38 12.46
N ALA A 237 -23.07 -11.45 11.80
CA ALA A 237 -22.29 -12.22 10.84
C ALA A 237 -22.00 -11.44 9.54
N SER A 238 -22.83 -10.45 9.20
CA SER A 238 -22.57 -9.57 8.05
C SER A 238 -21.60 -8.44 8.42
N GLY A 239 -21.47 -8.13 9.70
CA GLY A 239 -20.65 -7.05 10.24
C GLY A 239 -21.42 -5.74 10.32
N GLU A 240 -21.17 -4.99 11.39
CA GLU A 240 -21.86 -3.74 11.73
C GLU A 240 -21.86 -2.74 10.57
N ALA A 241 -20.72 -2.52 9.91
CA ALA A 241 -20.63 -1.59 8.79
C ALA A 241 -21.59 -1.93 7.63
N GLN A 242 -21.78 -3.22 7.32
CA GLN A 242 -22.69 -3.67 6.26
C GLN A 242 -24.16 -3.50 6.65
N GLN A 243 -24.49 -3.79 7.91
CA GLN A 243 -25.84 -3.62 8.44
C GLN A 243 -26.21 -2.14 8.53
N THR A 244 -25.32 -1.33 9.09
CA THR A 244 -25.44 0.13 9.13
C THR A 244 -25.56 0.71 7.72
N GLY A 245 -24.74 0.25 6.77
CA GLY A 245 -24.84 0.66 5.36
C GLY A 245 -26.19 0.30 4.73
N ALA A 246 -26.68 -0.93 4.94
CA ALA A 246 -27.99 -1.35 4.44
C ALA A 246 -29.14 -0.52 5.05
N ASN A 247 -29.08 -0.25 6.35
CA ASN A 247 -30.05 0.59 7.06
C ASN A 247 -30.00 2.05 6.58
N HIS A 248 -28.80 2.60 6.38
CA HIS A 248 -28.61 3.95 5.85
C HIS A 248 -29.11 4.04 4.42
N ARG A 249 -28.90 3.03 3.58
CA ARG A 249 -29.52 2.96 2.25
C ARG A 249 -31.04 2.99 2.36
N LYS A 250 -31.65 2.18 3.22
CA LYS A 250 -33.12 2.18 3.41
C LYS A 250 -33.62 3.57 3.82
N LYS A 251 -33.01 4.18 4.84
CA LYS A 251 -33.36 5.54 5.30
C LYS A 251 -33.20 6.58 4.18
N TYR A 252 -32.12 6.50 3.40
CA TYR A 252 -31.86 7.42 2.31
C TYR A 252 -32.86 7.25 1.16
N LEU A 253 -33.17 6.02 0.75
CA LEU A 253 -34.19 5.76 -0.26
C LEU A 253 -35.59 6.22 0.20
N SER A 254 -35.93 6.05 1.48
CA SER A 254 -37.17 6.60 2.04
C SER A 254 -37.18 8.13 2.06
N HIS A 255 -36.04 8.77 2.30
CA HIS A 255 -35.91 10.22 2.20
C HIS A 255 -36.14 10.71 0.76
N LEU A 256 -35.53 10.07 -0.23
CA LEU A 256 -35.75 10.38 -1.65
C LEU A 256 -37.21 10.16 -2.06
N LEU A 257 -37.83 9.08 -1.60
CA LEU A 257 -39.24 8.77 -1.91
C LEU A 257 -40.19 9.87 -1.45
N LYS A 258 -39.93 10.53 -0.31
CA LYS A 258 -40.75 11.67 0.16
C LYS A 258 -40.73 12.88 -0.77
N ARG A 259 -39.78 12.95 -1.70
CA ARG A 259 -39.54 14.07 -2.63
C ARG A 259 -39.65 13.65 -4.09
N SER A 260 -40.00 12.40 -4.35
CA SER A 260 -40.10 11.81 -5.68
C SER A 260 -41.53 11.38 -5.95
N GLU A 261 -41.97 11.45 -7.20
CA GLU A 261 -43.31 11.00 -7.58
C GLU A 261 -43.44 9.47 -7.57
N ASN A 262 -42.34 8.76 -7.84
CA ASN A 262 -42.33 7.31 -7.95
C ASN A 262 -40.95 6.70 -7.70
N TRP A 263 -40.91 5.37 -7.56
CA TRP A 263 -39.67 4.61 -7.33
C TRP A 263 -38.67 4.65 -8.50
N ARG A 264 -39.11 4.97 -9.72
CA ARG A 264 -38.21 5.13 -10.88
C ARG A 264 -37.34 6.36 -10.70
N GLN A 265 -37.93 7.47 -10.26
CA GLN A 265 -37.21 8.71 -9.95
C GLN A 265 -36.26 8.52 -8.75
N VAL A 266 -36.71 7.89 -7.67
CA VAL A 266 -35.84 7.54 -6.51
C VAL A 266 -34.60 6.75 -6.96
N ARG A 267 -34.78 5.77 -7.84
CA ARG A 267 -33.66 4.96 -8.36
C ARG A 267 -32.73 5.78 -9.26
N ALA A 268 -33.26 6.72 -10.04
CA ALA A 268 -32.48 7.62 -10.87
C ALA A 268 -31.63 8.56 -10.00
N ASP A 269 -32.23 9.17 -8.97
CA ASP A 269 -31.55 10.10 -8.06
C ASP A 269 -30.46 9.40 -7.24
N PHE A 270 -30.75 8.20 -6.73
CA PHE A 270 -29.74 7.39 -6.03
C PHE A 270 -28.55 7.05 -6.93
N ARG A 271 -28.81 6.68 -8.19
CA ARG A 271 -27.75 6.43 -9.18
C ARG A 271 -27.02 7.71 -9.57
N ALA A 272 -27.71 8.85 -9.63
CA ALA A 272 -27.08 10.13 -9.91
C ALA A 272 -26.07 10.51 -8.80
N LEU A 273 -26.41 10.28 -7.52
CA LEU A 273 -25.46 10.43 -6.42
C LEU A 273 -24.26 9.47 -6.59
N GLU A 274 -24.52 8.18 -6.86
CA GLU A 274 -23.45 7.20 -7.10
C GLU A 274 -22.49 7.67 -8.21
N GLN A 275 -23.04 8.16 -9.33
CA GLN A 275 -22.26 8.61 -10.47
C GLN A 275 -21.48 9.90 -10.20
N ARG A 276 -22.07 10.88 -9.49
CA ARG A 276 -21.35 12.11 -9.10
C ARG A 276 -20.14 11.79 -8.23
N ILE A 277 -20.31 10.97 -7.19
CA ILE A 277 -19.20 10.59 -6.31
C ILE A 277 -18.16 9.78 -7.11
N TYR A 278 -18.61 8.81 -7.90
CA TYR A 278 -17.72 7.96 -8.69
C TYR A 278 -16.91 8.79 -9.69
N ALA A 279 -17.54 9.63 -10.51
CA ALA A 279 -16.88 10.44 -11.52
C ALA A 279 -15.82 11.37 -10.90
N THR A 280 -16.13 12.02 -9.77
CA THR A 280 -15.15 12.89 -9.09
C THR A 280 -13.98 12.11 -8.51
N LEU A 281 -14.22 10.94 -7.91
CA LEU A 281 -13.12 10.13 -7.36
C LEU A 281 -12.23 9.50 -8.43
N GLU A 282 -12.80 9.22 -9.61
CA GLU A 282 -12.09 8.61 -10.74
C GLU A 282 -11.38 9.62 -11.65
N SER A 283 -11.52 10.91 -11.40
CA SER A 283 -10.76 11.95 -12.11
C SER A 283 -9.26 11.83 -11.81
N ASN A 284 -8.44 12.43 -12.66
CA ASN A 284 -6.99 12.51 -12.43
C ASN A 284 -6.59 13.64 -11.47
N GLU A 285 -7.57 14.36 -10.91
CA GLU A 285 -7.32 15.49 -10.02
C GLU A 285 -6.66 15.06 -8.70
N PRO A 286 -5.85 15.93 -8.07
CA PRO A 286 -5.33 15.69 -6.73
C PRO A 286 -6.44 15.47 -5.70
N LEU A 287 -6.14 14.77 -4.61
CA LEU A 287 -7.13 14.46 -3.56
C LEU A 287 -7.84 15.72 -3.03
N ALA A 288 -7.08 16.79 -2.77
CA ALA A 288 -7.63 18.06 -2.28
C ALA A 288 -8.65 18.67 -3.26
N ALA A 289 -8.37 18.63 -4.56
CA ALA A 289 -9.30 19.11 -5.59
C ALA A 289 -10.56 18.24 -5.65
N LYS A 290 -10.42 16.91 -5.60
CA LYS A 290 -11.55 15.98 -5.53
C LYS A 290 -12.47 16.25 -4.34
N ILE A 291 -11.88 16.51 -3.17
CA ILE A 291 -12.62 16.87 -1.96
C ILE A 291 -13.38 18.18 -2.17
N ASN A 292 -12.71 19.22 -2.67
CA ASN A 292 -13.34 20.52 -2.93
C ASN A 292 -14.48 20.41 -3.94
N THR A 293 -14.32 19.66 -5.03
CA THR A 293 -15.37 19.44 -6.02
C THR A 293 -16.59 18.74 -5.39
N LEU A 294 -16.38 17.73 -4.55
CA LEU A 294 -17.49 17.08 -3.84
C LEU A 294 -18.18 18.03 -2.85
N GLN A 295 -17.41 18.85 -2.13
CA GLN A 295 -17.94 19.86 -1.21
C GLN A 295 -18.82 20.88 -1.93
N GLN A 296 -18.39 21.37 -3.11
CA GLN A 296 -19.18 22.26 -3.96
C GLN A 296 -20.50 21.62 -4.44
N MET A 297 -20.56 20.28 -4.51
CA MET A 297 -21.77 19.53 -4.81
C MET A 297 -22.64 19.23 -3.57
N GLY A 298 -22.30 19.78 -2.40
CA GLY A 298 -22.98 19.51 -1.13
C GLY A 298 -22.66 18.12 -0.55
N ILE A 299 -21.55 17.49 -0.95
CA ILE A 299 -21.14 16.15 -0.49
C ILE A 299 -19.85 16.27 0.31
N LEU A 300 -19.93 16.02 1.60
CA LEU A 300 -18.79 15.96 2.51
C LEU A 300 -18.30 14.51 2.60
N LEU A 301 -17.11 14.26 2.06
CA LEU A 301 -16.43 12.96 2.14
C LEU A 301 -15.35 13.01 3.23
N SER A 302 -15.36 12.07 4.16
CA SER A 302 -14.29 11.94 5.16
C SER A 302 -13.90 10.48 5.39
N ALA A 303 -12.62 10.25 5.73
CA ALA A 303 -12.14 8.91 6.10
C ALA A 303 -11.98 8.78 7.62
N LEU A 304 -12.58 7.74 8.18
CA LEU A 304 -12.55 7.32 9.58
C LEU A 304 -11.53 6.18 9.75
N SER A 305 -11.31 5.70 10.98
CA SER A 305 -10.40 4.58 11.25
C SER A 305 -10.73 3.34 10.41
N ASN A 306 -9.72 2.50 10.16
CA ASN A 306 -9.85 1.24 9.39
C ASN A 306 -10.36 1.40 7.95
N ASP A 307 -9.98 2.47 7.26
CA ASP A 307 -10.40 2.79 5.88
C ASP A 307 -11.94 2.92 5.72
N HIS A 308 -12.66 3.19 6.80
CA HIS A 308 -14.10 3.51 6.72
C HIS A 308 -14.28 4.91 6.12
N VAL A 309 -15.31 5.07 5.28
CA VAL A 309 -15.65 6.38 4.69
C VAL A 309 -17.03 6.79 5.16
N GLU A 310 -17.10 8.03 5.62
CA GLU A 310 -18.34 8.72 5.94
C GLU A 310 -18.66 9.72 4.83
N ILE A 311 -19.93 9.75 4.42
CA ILE A 311 -20.41 10.54 3.30
C ILE A 311 -21.65 11.29 3.80
N LYS A 312 -21.51 12.58 4.07
CA LYS A 312 -22.61 13.44 4.48
C LYS A 312 -23.06 14.27 3.30
N GLN A 313 -24.37 14.36 3.11
CA GLN A 313 -24.96 15.27 2.13
C GLN A 313 -25.53 16.46 2.88
N GLU A 314 -25.30 17.67 2.38
CA GLU A 314 -25.82 18.89 3.00
C GLU A 314 -27.36 18.84 3.07
N GLY A 315 -27.91 19.32 4.19
CA GLY A 315 -29.35 19.24 4.47
C GLY A 315 -29.89 17.83 4.76
N LEU A 316 -29.03 16.80 4.74
CA LEU A 316 -29.38 15.43 5.09
C LEU A 316 -28.82 15.10 6.49
N GLY A 317 -29.68 14.92 7.49
CA GLY A 317 -29.30 14.47 8.83
C GLY A 317 -28.84 13.01 8.91
N LEU A 318 -28.31 12.45 7.82
CA LEU A 318 -27.90 11.04 7.70
C LEU A 318 -26.51 10.96 7.06
N ALA A 319 -25.60 10.23 7.71
CA ALA A 319 -24.26 9.96 7.18
C ALA A 319 -24.24 8.58 6.49
N LEU A 320 -23.99 8.54 5.19
CA LEU A 320 -23.84 7.29 4.42
C LEU A 320 -22.43 6.72 4.60
N ASN A 321 -22.25 5.43 4.29
CA ASN A 321 -20.94 4.77 4.28
C ASN A 321 -20.72 3.99 2.99
N ILE A 322 -19.54 3.38 2.82
CA ILE A 322 -19.21 2.58 1.62
C ILE A 322 -20.24 1.47 1.35
N ASP A 323 -20.78 0.85 2.41
CA ASP A 323 -21.72 -0.26 2.31
C ASP A 323 -23.17 0.16 2.07
N THR A 324 -23.48 1.46 2.12
CA THR A 324 -24.72 2.02 1.60
C THR A 324 -24.91 1.67 0.12
N PHE A 325 -23.85 1.77 -0.67
CA PHE A 325 -23.92 1.56 -2.13
C PHE A 325 -23.87 0.08 -2.50
N VAL A 326 -24.41 -0.27 -3.67
CA VAL A 326 -24.26 -1.62 -4.25
C VAL A 326 -23.17 -1.64 -5.31
N ASN A 327 -22.92 -0.50 -5.96
CA ASN A 327 -21.94 -0.35 -7.02
C ASN A 327 -20.52 -0.72 -6.57
N ARG A 328 -19.98 -1.82 -7.11
CA ARG A 328 -18.66 -2.36 -6.75
C ARG A 328 -17.52 -1.43 -7.16
N ALA A 329 -17.65 -0.71 -8.27
CA ALA A 329 -16.63 0.23 -8.75
C ALA A 329 -16.53 1.41 -7.78
N LEU A 330 -17.65 2.03 -7.44
CA LEU A 330 -17.72 3.11 -6.45
C LEU A 330 -17.14 2.67 -5.08
N LYS A 331 -17.49 1.46 -4.62
CA LYS A 331 -16.90 0.92 -3.37
C LYS A 331 -15.38 0.83 -3.42
N ARG A 332 -14.81 0.46 -4.58
CA ARG A 332 -13.36 0.40 -4.76
C ARG A 332 -12.76 1.81 -4.72
N SER A 333 -13.36 2.78 -5.41
CA SER A 333 -12.90 4.17 -5.43
C SER A 333 -12.96 4.82 -4.04
N LEU A 334 -14.02 4.58 -3.27
CA LEU A 334 -14.14 5.06 -1.88
C LEU A 334 -13.07 4.46 -0.96
N ARG A 335 -12.74 3.16 -1.10
CA ARG A 335 -11.64 2.55 -0.34
C ARG A 335 -10.28 3.11 -0.76
N GLN A 336 -10.10 3.42 -2.04
CA GLN A 336 -8.88 4.07 -2.53
C GLN A 336 -8.73 5.48 -1.94
N PHE A 337 -9.82 6.25 -1.96
CA PHE A 337 -9.92 7.56 -1.31
C PHE A 337 -9.51 7.48 0.16
N ALA A 338 -10.06 6.54 0.93
CA ALA A 338 -9.73 6.39 2.35
C ALA A 338 -8.22 6.16 2.59
N LYS A 339 -7.62 5.28 1.78
CA LYS A 339 -6.17 5.00 1.85
C LYS A 339 -5.33 6.23 1.53
N GLN A 340 -5.69 6.94 0.47
CA GLN A 340 -4.99 8.16 0.06
C GLN A 340 -5.14 9.24 1.14
N TRP A 341 -6.35 9.44 1.67
CA TRP A 341 -6.63 10.38 2.75
C TRP A 341 -5.81 10.10 4.01
N HIS A 342 -5.81 8.86 4.50
CA HIS A 342 -5.03 8.48 5.68
C HIS A 342 -3.53 8.67 5.45
N PHE A 343 -3.04 8.31 4.27
CA PHE A 343 -1.65 8.50 3.91
C PHE A 343 -1.29 9.99 3.95
N GLU A 344 -2.06 10.84 3.26
CA GLU A 344 -1.79 12.28 3.22
C GLU A 344 -1.90 12.91 4.62
N LYS A 345 -2.91 12.56 5.42
CA LYS A 345 -3.07 13.06 6.79
C LYS A 345 -1.89 12.68 7.71
N GLN A 346 -1.36 11.47 7.58
CA GLN A 346 -0.15 11.06 8.32
C GLN A 346 1.11 11.82 7.89
N HIS A 347 1.13 12.32 6.65
CA HIS A 347 2.28 12.97 6.03
C HIS A 347 2.14 14.49 5.85
N GLN A 348 1.06 15.11 6.37
CA GLN A 348 0.76 16.56 6.32
C GLN A 348 1.80 17.48 6.97
N ARG A 349 2.83 16.96 7.65
CA ARG A 349 3.93 17.78 8.20
C ARG A 349 4.88 18.37 7.13
N HIS A 350 4.71 18.04 5.84
CA HIS A 350 5.56 18.56 4.76
C HIS A 350 4.72 19.24 3.67
N CYS A 351 5.08 20.49 3.34
CA CYS A 351 4.46 21.31 2.31
C CYS A 351 4.47 20.58 0.93
N THR A 352 3.29 20.40 0.34
CA THR A 352 2.93 19.50 -0.78
C THR A 352 3.14 18.00 -0.51
N PRO A 353 2.10 17.14 -0.62
CA PRO A 353 2.25 15.70 -0.45
C PRO A 353 3.25 15.12 -1.47
N THR A 354 4.17 14.28 -0.99
CA THR A 354 5.16 13.60 -1.84
C THR A 354 4.51 12.84 -3.01
N ILE A 355 3.28 12.34 -2.84
CA ILE A 355 2.54 11.61 -3.87
C ILE A 355 2.30 12.46 -5.12
N GLN A 356 1.79 13.68 -4.97
CA GLN A 356 1.46 14.51 -6.14
C GLN A 356 2.73 14.83 -6.94
N LYS A 357 3.84 15.12 -6.27
CA LYS A 357 5.12 15.36 -6.93
C LYS A 357 5.63 14.12 -7.67
N MET A 358 5.53 12.94 -7.03
CA MET A 358 5.85 11.66 -7.66
C MET A 358 4.96 11.40 -8.88
N GLU A 359 3.67 11.68 -8.77
CA GLU A 359 2.69 11.49 -9.85
C GLU A 359 3.04 12.34 -11.07
N THR A 360 3.33 13.62 -10.88
CA THR A 360 3.77 14.52 -11.96
C THR A 360 5.02 13.97 -12.67
N VAL A 361 6.04 13.56 -11.90
CA VAL A 361 7.29 13.02 -12.46
C VAL A 361 7.04 11.72 -13.24
N LEU A 362 6.28 10.79 -12.65
CA LEU A 362 5.95 9.50 -13.28
C LEU A 362 5.14 9.69 -14.57
N LEU A 363 4.16 10.59 -14.57
CA LEU A 363 3.36 10.88 -15.76
C LEU A 363 4.16 11.60 -16.83
N ASN A 364 5.08 12.49 -16.46
CA ASN A 364 6.00 13.12 -17.41
C ASN A 364 6.87 12.06 -18.11
N ASN A 365 7.49 11.17 -17.33
CA ASN A 365 8.31 10.07 -17.89
C ASN A 365 7.48 9.14 -18.77
N LEU A 366 6.28 8.77 -18.34
CA LEU A 366 5.40 7.90 -19.11
C LEU A 366 4.98 8.56 -20.43
N LYS A 367 4.67 9.86 -20.41
CA LYS A 367 4.30 10.63 -21.61
C LYS A 367 5.48 10.67 -22.60
N ALA A 368 6.68 11.00 -22.13
CA ALA A 368 7.87 11.08 -22.98
C ALA A 368 8.14 9.75 -23.70
N VAL A 369 8.10 8.63 -22.96
CA VAL A 369 8.31 7.30 -23.54
C VAL A 369 7.18 6.90 -24.49
N LYS A 370 5.93 7.22 -24.16
CA LYS A 370 4.79 6.95 -25.05
C LYS A 370 4.91 7.68 -26.38
N SER A 371 5.23 8.98 -26.35
CA SER A 371 5.43 9.76 -27.57
C SER A 371 6.56 9.20 -28.43
N ALA A 372 7.67 8.79 -27.82
CA ALA A 372 8.77 8.15 -28.55
C ALA A 372 8.36 6.81 -29.18
N LEU A 373 7.69 5.95 -28.41
CA LEU A 373 7.19 4.65 -28.87
C LEU A 373 6.14 4.81 -29.99
N GLU A 374 5.19 5.74 -29.87
CA GLU A 374 4.18 5.98 -30.90
C GLU A 374 4.81 6.36 -32.25
N ARG A 375 5.90 7.14 -32.23
CA ARG A 375 6.66 7.49 -33.44
C ARG A 375 7.39 6.27 -34.01
N GLU A 376 8.06 5.50 -33.18
CA GLU A 376 8.77 4.28 -33.58
C GLU A 376 7.81 3.25 -34.23
N LEU A 377 6.64 3.04 -33.63
CA LEU A 377 5.63 2.11 -34.13
C LEU A 377 5.05 2.50 -35.51
N ARG A 378 5.06 3.80 -35.87
CA ARG A 378 4.64 4.24 -37.21
C ARG A 378 5.62 3.81 -38.30
N GLN A 379 6.90 3.66 -37.95
CA GLN A 379 7.97 3.29 -38.88
C GLN A 379 8.20 1.77 -38.91
N LEU A 380 7.92 1.07 -37.82
CA LEU A 380 8.12 -0.37 -37.70
C LEU A 380 6.96 -1.19 -38.32
N PRO A 381 7.26 -2.36 -38.93
CA PRO A 381 6.23 -3.30 -39.34
C PRO A 381 5.51 -3.88 -38.10
N PRO A 382 4.20 -4.23 -38.21
CA PRO A 382 3.42 -4.74 -37.08
C PRO A 382 4.02 -5.95 -36.35
N SER A 383 4.80 -6.78 -37.04
CA SER A 383 5.49 -7.93 -36.44
C SER A 383 6.53 -7.56 -35.39
N LYS A 384 7.08 -6.33 -35.43
CA LYS A 384 8.07 -5.83 -34.47
C LYS A 384 7.47 -5.00 -33.33
N HIS A 385 6.18 -4.65 -33.41
CA HIS A 385 5.54 -3.74 -32.45
C HIS A 385 5.61 -4.23 -31.01
N ASN A 386 5.40 -5.52 -30.77
CA ASN A 386 5.44 -6.08 -29.41
C ASN A 386 6.85 -5.95 -28.78
N GLN A 387 7.91 -6.17 -29.57
CA GLN A 387 9.28 -6.02 -29.07
C GLN A 387 9.59 -4.56 -28.74
N ALA A 388 9.26 -3.62 -29.63
CA ALA A 388 9.43 -2.18 -29.38
C ALA A 388 8.68 -1.72 -28.12
N GLN A 389 7.47 -2.23 -27.88
CA GLN A 389 6.71 -1.93 -26.66
C GLN A 389 7.40 -2.44 -25.38
N LYS A 390 8.06 -3.60 -25.44
CA LYS A 390 8.83 -4.15 -24.32
C LYS A 390 10.11 -3.36 -24.08
N ASP A 391 10.82 -2.99 -25.14
CA ASP A 391 12.04 -2.18 -25.04
C ASP A 391 11.72 -0.79 -24.47
N ALA A 392 10.58 -0.21 -24.86
CA ALA A 392 10.06 1.02 -24.27
C ALA A 392 9.78 0.91 -22.75
N PHE A 393 9.42 -0.27 -22.23
CA PHE A 393 9.31 -0.46 -20.78
C PHE A 393 10.67 -0.36 -20.08
N CYS A 394 11.74 -0.89 -20.68
CA CYS A 394 13.10 -0.77 -20.15
C CYS A 394 13.53 0.71 -20.12
N VAL A 395 13.25 1.47 -21.18
CA VAL A 395 13.49 2.92 -21.22
C VAL A 395 12.69 3.65 -20.15
N PHE A 396 11.41 3.31 -19.98
CA PHE A 396 10.58 3.88 -18.91
C PHE A 396 11.12 3.56 -17.52
N TYR A 397 11.56 2.33 -17.29
CA TYR A 397 12.19 1.92 -16.03
C TYR A 397 13.45 2.73 -15.74
N GLN A 398 14.35 2.85 -16.72
CA GLN A 398 15.59 3.61 -16.56
C GLN A 398 15.33 5.10 -16.31
N ARG A 399 14.38 5.72 -17.05
CA ARG A 399 13.96 7.12 -16.79
C ARG A 399 13.42 7.28 -15.36
N CYS A 400 12.62 6.33 -14.89
CA CYS A 400 12.15 6.35 -13.50
C CYS A 400 13.32 6.23 -12.50
N LEU A 401 14.27 5.34 -12.74
CA LEU A 401 15.44 5.18 -11.87
C LEU A 401 16.26 6.48 -11.80
N ASN A 402 16.52 7.08 -12.96
CA ASN A 402 17.19 8.36 -13.17
C ASN A 402 16.52 9.53 -12.43
N THR A 403 15.20 9.46 -12.26
CA THR A 403 14.39 10.45 -11.54
C THR A 403 14.07 10.05 -10.09
N GLY A 404 14.84 9.09 -9.56
CA GLY A 404 14.79 8.70 -8.15
C GLY A 404 13.63 7.76 -7.80
N ILE A 405 13.17 6.95 -8.75
CA ILE A 405 12.05 6.03 -8.56
C ILE A 405 12.38 4.62 -9.10
N VAL A 406 12.35 3.63 -8.22
CA VAL A 406 12.43 2.22 -8.64
C VAL A 406 11.01 1.66 -8.83
N ILE A 407 10.77 1.02 -9.99
CA ILE A 407 9.49 0.39 -10.31
C ILE A 407 9.51 -1.08 -9.87
N ASN A 408 8.48 -1.50 -9.14
CA ASN A 408 8.29 -2.89 -8.75
C ASN A 408 6.92 -3.39 -9.23
N LEU A 409 6.92 -4.08 -10.38
CA LEU A 409 5.76 -4.73 -10.99
C LEU A 409 5.85 -6.25 -10.83
N ASN A 410 4.85 -6.89 -10.24
CA ASN A 410 4.83 -8.35 -10.05
C ASN A 410 3.92 -9.07 -11.07
N LYS A 411 3.99 -10.42 -11.10
CA LYS A 411 3.20 -11.25 -12.03
C LYS A 411 1.68 -11.06 -11.91
N GLN A 412 1.18 -10.63 -10.75
CA GLN A 412 -0.23 -10.30 -10.54
C GLN A 412 -0.59 -8.87 -11.02
N LYS A 413 0.33 -8.20 -11.72
CA LYS A 413 0.22 -6.79 -12.14
C LYS A 413 -0.02 -5.83 -10.96
N HIS A 414 0.40 -6.21 -9.75
CA HIS A 414 0.47 -5.29 -8.62
C HIS A 414 1.74 -4.46 -8.75
N LEU A 415 1.59 -3.15 -8.54
CA LEU A 415 2.63 -2.18 -8.77
C LEU A 415 2.89 -1.36 -7.51
N SER A 416 4.16 -1.17 -7.20
CA SER A 416 4.62 -0.19 -6.23
C SER A 416 5.83 0.58 -6.77
N PHE A 417 5.89 1.85 -6.40
CA PHE A 417 6.99 2.75 -6.70
C PHE A 417 7.82 2.97 -5.44
N HIS A 418 9.13 2.90 -5.57
CA HIS A 418 10.06 3.06 -4.47
C HIS A 418 10.83 4.36 -4.66
N LYS A 419 10.45 5.39 -3.90
CA LYS A 419 11.11 6.69 -3.91
C LYS A 419 12.49 6.57 -3.28
N LEU A 420 13.51 6.97 -4.04
CA LEU A 420 14.88 7.08 -3.59
C LEU A 420 15.13 8.43 -2.91
N ALA A 421 15.96 8.41 -1.87
CA ALA A 421 16.43 9.60 -1.18
C ALA A 421 17.84 9.38 -0.66
N ASN A 422 18.73 10.31 -0.97
CA ASN A 422 20.09 10.31 -0.42
C ASN A 422 20.04 10.47 1.10
N THR A 423 20.73 9.59 1.82
CA THR A 423 20.91 9.73 3.28
C THR A 423 22.28 10.33 3.60
N LYS A 424 22.49 10.72 4.86
CA LYS A 424 23.76 11.29 5.33
C LYS A 424 24.96 10.31 5.27
N LEU A 425 24.71 9.01 5.05
CA LEU A 425 25.68 7.92 5.24
C LEU A 425 25.99 7.18 3.93
N SER A 426 26.20 7.89 2.81
CA SER A 426 26.51 7.32 1.48
C SER A 426 25.57 6.22 0.96
N THR A 427 24.44 6.01 1.62
CA THR A 427 23.48 4.94 1.36
C THR A 427 22.14 5.54 0.94
N ILE A 428 21.44 4.87 0.02
CA ILE A 428 20.21 5.40 -0.57
C ILE A 428 19.01 4.74 0.11
N ARG A 429 18.10 5.57 0.63
CA ARG A 429 16.85 5.08 1.23
C ARG A 429 15.79 4.96 0.14
N ALA A 430 15.23 3.78 -0.04
CA ALA A 430 14.06 3.56 -0.87
C ALA A 430 12.81 3.43 0.01
N THR A 431 11.81 4.28 -0.21
CA THR A 431 10.52 4.27 0.51
C THR A 431 9.42 3.80 -0.44
N LYS A 432 8.64 2.81 -0.02
CA LYS A 432 7.60 2.19 -0.84
C LYS A 432 6.28 2.96 -0.84
N TYR A 433 5.74 3.16 -2.04
CA TYR A 433 4.44 3.76 -2.34
C TYR A 433 3.66 2.80 -3.25
N ASN A 434 2.49 2.34 -2.81
CA ASN A 434 1.66 1.48 -3.66
C ASN A 434 1.00 2.31 -4.76
N ALA A 435 0.85 1.75 -5.96
CA ALA A 435 0.18 2.43 -7.09
C ALA A 435 -1.24 2.90 -6.76
N SER A 436 -1.92 2.26 -5.79
CA SER A 436 -3.25 2.69 -5.33
C SER A 436 -3.27 4.04 -4.61
N LEU A 437 -2.12 4.64 -4.30
CA LEU A 437 -2.05 5.97 -3.68
C LEU A 437 -2.14 7.10 -4.72
N PHE A 438 -1.94 6.78 -6.00
CA PHE A 438 -1.89 7.73 -7.11
C PHE A 438 -3.29 7.91 -7.70
N SER A 439 -3.59 9.11 -8.19
CA SER A 439 -4.89 9.45 -8.77
C SER A 439 -5.03 8.92 -10.20
N SER A 440 -3.94 8.93 -10.97
CA SER A 440 -3.93 8.54 -12.37
C SER A 440 -3.91 7.02 -12.53
N LYS A 441 -4.91 6.50 -13.25
CA LYS A 441 -4.99 5.07 -13.60
C LYS A 441 -3.90 4.62 -14.57
N ALA A 442 -3.29 5.55 -15.31
CA ALA A 442 -2.16 5.26 -16.18
C ALA A 442 -0.97 4.69 -15.40
N LEU A 443 -0.86 5.03 -14.11
CA LEU A 443 0.15 4.52 -13.18
C LEU A 443 -0.27 3.23 -12.47
N SER A 444 -1.32 2.54 -12.93
CA SER A 444 -1.68 1.22 -12.40
C SER A 444 -0.85 0.12 -13.08
N GLY A 445 -0.53 -0.95 -12.34
CA GLY A 445 0.25 -2.05 -12.91
C GLY A 445 -0.42 -2.74 -14.10
N LYS A 446 -1.76 -2.75 -14.14
CA LYS A 446 -2.49 -3.23 -15.31
C LYS A 446 -2.32 -2.29 -16.51
N ALA A 447 -2.51 -0.98 -16.31
CA ALA A 447 -2.36 -0.01 -17.40
C ALA A 447 -0.93 0.03 -17.96
N LEU A 448 0.11 -0.07 -17.11
CA LEU A 448 1.49 -0.14 -17.59
C LEU A 448 1.77 -1.45 -18.34
N ALA A 449 1.36 -2.60 -17.80
CA ALA A 449 1.54 -3.87 -18.49
C ALA A 449 0.82 -3.90 -19.84
N ASP A 450 -0.38 -3.31 -19.92
CA ASP A 450 -1.14 -3.25 -21.16
C ASP A 450 -0.55 -2.21 -22.14
N THR A 451 0.01 -1.10 -21.65
CA THR A 451 0.70 -0.08 -22.48
C THR A 451 1.94 -0.64 -23.17
N PHE A 452 2.72 -1.44 -22.45
CA PHE A 452 4.01 -1.96 -22.91
C PHE A 452 3.97 -3.44 -23.31
N SER A 453 2.76 -4.00 -23.48
CA SER A 453 2.56 -5.41 -23.88
C SER A 453 3.34 -6.43 -23.03
N LEU A 454 3.42 -6.20 -21.71
CA LEU A 454 4.19 -7.04 -20.79
C LEU A 454 3.45 -8.33 -20.42
N GLU A 455 4.06 -9.46 -20.71
CA GLU A 455 3.61 -10.79 -20.31
C GLU A 455 4.26 -11.25 -19.01
N ALA A 456 3.83 -12.42 -18.51
CA ALA A 456 4.34 -12.97 -17.25
C ALA A 456 5.85 -13.28 -17.27
N ALA A 457 6.42 -13.54 -18.46
CA ALA A 457 7.85 -13.77 -18.64
C ALA A 457 8.63 -12.44 -18.54
N ASP A 458 8.18 -11.38 -19.22
CA ASP A 458 8.83 -10.06 -19.18
C ASP A 458 8.82 -9.49 -17.75
N ILE A 459 7.70 -9.63 -17.05
CA ILE A 459 7.59 -9.23 -15.64
C ILE A 459 8.53 -10.06 -14.74
N LEU A 460 8.79 -11.32 -15.06
CA LEU A 460 9.74 -12.13 -14.30
C LEU A 460 11.19 -11.71 -14.56
N ALA A 461 11.52 -11.33 -15.79
CA ALA A 461 12.83 -10.75 -16.12
C ALA A 461 13.06 -9.46 -15.32
N HIS A 462 12.10 -8.53 -15.35
CA HIS A 462 12.12 -7.31 -14.52
C HIS A 462 12.31 -7.61 -13.02
N GLN A 463 11.62 -8.61 -12.48
CA GLN A 463 11.78 -9.00 -11.08
C GLN A 463 13.16 -9.61 -10.78
N THR A 464 13.78 -10.29 -11.75
CA THR A 464 15.13 -10.85 -11.64
C THR A 464 16.17 -9.74 -11.63
N GLU A 465 16.02 -8.72 -12.47
CA GLU A 465 16.90 -7.53 -12.44
C GLU A 465 16.73 -6.74 -11.15
N LEU A 466 15.48 -6.55 -10.72
CA LEU A 466 15.18 -5.86 -9.46
C LEU A 466 15.77 -6.58 -8.24
N MET A 467 15.95 -7.90 -8.28
CA MET A 467 16.58 -8.66 -7.19
C MET A 467 18.04 -8.24 -6.93
N SER A 468 18.76 -7.81 -7.97
CA SER A 468 20.13 -7.31 -7.88
C SER A 468 20.19 -5.98 -7.12
N LEU A 469 19.18 -5.13 -7.29
CA LEU A 469 19.08 -3.83 -6.63
C LEU A 469 18.41 -3.92 -5.23
N MET A 470 17.37 -4.76 -5.13
CA MET A 470 16.47 -4.87 -3.99
C MET A 470 15.98 -6.32 -3.79
N PRO A 471 16.69 -7.13 -2.98
CA PRO A 471 16.30 -8.50 -2.72
C PRO A 471 14.87 -8.64 -2.19
N LYS A 472 14.19 -9.75 -2.55
CA LYS A 472 12.76 -9.97 -2.28
C LYS A 472 12.36 -9.78 -0.81
N HIS A 473 13.17 -10.25 0.13
CA HIS A 473 12.90 -10.11 1.57
C HIS A 473 12.98 -8.65 2.07
N VAL A 474 13.74 -7.81 1.36
CA VAL A 474 13.90 -6.38 1.62
C VAL A 474 12.78 -5.59 0.94
N ASN A 475 12.47 -5.91 -0.31
CA ASN A 475 11.47 -5.23 -1.16
C ASN A 475 10.04 -5.17 -0.56
N TYR A 476 9.67 -6.11 0.33
CA TYR A 476 8.37 -6.06 1.00
C TYR A 476 8.30 -5.08 2.19
N ARG A 477 9.42 -4.54 2.66
CA ARG A 477 9.45 -3.56 3.75
C ARG A 477 9.02 -2.18 3.26
N LYS A 478 8.47 -1.36 4.16
CA LYS A 478 8.03 0.01 3.87
C LYS A 478 9.21 0.92 3.50
N GLN A 479 10.35 0.73 4.14
CA GLN A 479 11.59 1.46 3.90
C GLN A 479 12.77 0.50 3.90
N VAL A 480 13.68 0.73 2.98
CA VAL A 480 14.88 -0.09 2.79
C VAL A 480 16.07 0.78 2.42
N THR A 481 17.27 0.23 2.60
CA THR A 481 18.50 0.84 2.12
C THR A 481 18.98 0.05 0.90
N VAL A 482 19.34 0.77 -0.16
CA VAL A 482 19.87 0.22 -1.40
C VAL A 482 21.20 0.89 -1.73
N ASN A 483 22.03 0.18 -2.47
CA ASN A 483 23.25 0.72 -3.06
C ASN A 483 22.96 0.95 -4.55
N LEU A 484 23.12 2.19 -5.00
CA LEU A 484 23.17 2.51 -6.43
C LEU A 484 24.53 3.13 -6.70
N SER A 485 25.16 2.68 -7.78
CA SER A 485 26.41 3.24 -8.29
C SER A 485 26.19 4.56 -9.02
N GLU A 486 25.01 4.77 -9.59
CA GLU A 486 24.74 5.89 -10.49
C GLU A 486 24.03 7.07 -9.81
N PRO A 487 24.34 8.31 -10.25
CA PRO A 487 23.64 9.49 -9.79
C PRO A 487 22.20 9.53 -10.34
N PHE A 488 21.26 9.95 -9.50
CA PHE A 488 19.87 10.20 -9.86
C PHE A 488 19.41 11.58 -9.36
N ASN A 489 18.44 12.19 -10.03
CA ASN A 489 17.72 13.37 -9.53
C ASN A 489 16.73 12.93 -8.45
N ASP A 490 16.71 13.62 -7.31
CA ASP A 490 15.65 13.37 -6.34
C ASP A 490 14.29 13.88 -6.87
N ILE A 491 13.19 13.29 -6.41
CA ILE A 491 11.85 13.59 -6.91
C ILE A 491 11.46 15.07 -6.74
N TYR A 492 11.96 15.74 -5.70
CA TYR A 492 11.65 17.16 -5.50
C TYR A 492 12.42 18.03 -6.50
N GLN A 493 13.69 17.71 -6.75
CA GLN A 493 14.51 18.35 -7.76
C GLN A 493 13.91 18.16 -9.15
N GLU A 494 13.50 16.94 -9.47
CA GLU A 494 12.91 16.60 -10.77
C GLU A 494 11.57 17.32 -10.98
N HIS A 495 10.68 17.25 -9.99
CA HIS A 495 9.42 17.99 -10.05
C HIS A 495 9.64 19.50 -10.22
N PHE A 496 10.64 20.07 -9.53
CA PHE A 496 10.99 21.48 -9.70
C PHE A 496 11.51 21.79 -11.10
N SER A 497 12.30 20.90 -11.70
CA SER A 497 12.80 21.01 -13.08
C SER A 497 11.63 21.05 -14.07
N ILE A 498 10.70 20.10 -13.97
CA ILE A 498 9.49 20.03 -14.81
C ILE A 498 8.65 21.32 -14.68
N GLU A 499 8.38 21.77 -13.45
CA GLU A 499 7.62 23.01 -13.22
C GLU A 499 8.34 24.25 -13.75
N ARG A 500 9.68 24.28 -13.67
CA ARG A 500 10.48 25.36 -14.24
C ARG A 500 10.39 25.37 -15.77
N HIS A 501 10.46 24.20 -16.42
CA HIS A 501 10.29 24.08 -17.87
C HIS A 501 8.89 24.53 -18.29
N ARG A 502 7.86 24.08 -17.59
CA ARG A 502 6.47 24.50 -17.86
C ARG A 502 6.32 26.02 -17.77
N ARG A 503 6.80 26.64 -16.70
CA ARG A 503 6.76 28.11 -16.56
C ARG A 503 7.55 28.85 -17.63
N LEU A 504 8.65 28.25 -18.11
CA LEU A 504 9.43 28.82 -19.21
C LEU A 504 8.60 28.83 -20.50
N PHE A 505 7.93 27.72 -20.80
CA PHE A 505 7.03 27.60 -21.95
C PHE A 505 5.85 28.56 -21.83
N ASP A 506 5.21 28.64 -20.66
CA ASP A 506 4.11 29.57 -20.40
C ASP A 506 4.56 31.03 -20.52
N HIS A 507 5.75 31.38 -20.01
CA HIS A 507 6.27 32.76 -20.06
C HIS A 507 6.52 33.27 -21.48
N PHE A 508 6.92 32.38 -22.39
CA PHE A 508 7.14 32.71 -23.80
C PHE A 508 5.93 32.36 -24.69
N GLY A 509 4.84 31.87 -24.09
CA GLY A 509 3.66 31.31 -24.74
C GLY A 509 4.02 30.37 -25.89
N ILE A 510 4.83 29.36 -25.58
CA ILE A 510 5.36 28.43 -26.56
C ILE A 510 4.28 27.48 -27.07
N GLU A 511 4.09 27.47 -28.39
CA GLU A 511 3.36 26.44 -29.11
C GLU A 511 4.36 25.42 -29.67
N VAL A 512 4.14 24.13 -29.37
CA VAL A 512 4.94 23.03 -29.91
C VAL A 512 4.19 22.43 -31.10
N ARG A 513 4.82 22.38 -32.27
CA ARG A 513 4.31 21.63 -33.43
C ARG A 513 5.23 20.47 -33.76
N GLU A 514 4.64 19.30 -33.92
CA GLU A 514 5.32 18.08 -34.34
C GLU A 514 4.75 17.65 -35.70
N GLU A 515 5.56 17.71 -36.75
CA GLU A 515 5.18 17.36 -38.12
C GLU A 515 6.20 16.37 -38.70
N GLY A 516 5.83 15.08 -38.75
CA GLY A 516 6.73 14.02 -39.20
C GLY A 516 7.97 13.92 -38.30
N ASP A 517 9.13 14.22 -38.87
CA ASP A 517 10.42 14.21 -38.19
C ASP A 517 10.85 15.60 -37.69
N HIS A 518 10.00 16.63 -37.84
CA HIS A 518 10.25 17.98 -37.32
C HIS A 518 9.52 18.24 -36.00
N THR A 519 10.24 18.83 -35.06
CA THR A 519 9.69 19.45 -33.85
C THR A 519 10.05 20.93 -33.82
N THR A 520 9.06 21.80 -34.02
CA THR A 520 9.26 23.26 -34.04
C THR A 520 8.58 23.93 -32.84
N LEU A 521 9.29 24.84 -32.19
CA LEU A 521 8.79 25.69 -31.10
C LEU A 521 8.49 27.09 -31.62
N PHE A 522 7.23 27.51 -31.57
CA PHE A 522 6.80 28.87 -31.91
C PHE A 522 6.54 29.68 -30.65
N ASN A 523 6.83 30.98 -30.69
CA ASN A 523 6.34 31.91 -29.66
C ASN A 523 4.90 32.36 -29.96
N GLU A 524 4.30 33.15 -29.05
CA GLU A 524 2.95 33.71 -29.20
C GLU A 524 2.72 34.51 -30.49
N LYS A 525 3.78 34.99 -31.14
CA LYS A 525 3.71 35.73 -32.41
C LYS A 525 3.82 34.82 -33.63
N GLY A 526 3.88 33.50 -33.45
CA GLY A 526 4.09 32.53 -34.53
C GLY A 526 5.51 32.53 -35.09
N CYS A 527 6.50 33.07 -34.39
CA CYS A 527 7.90 33.00 -34.83
C CYS A 527 8.57 31.74 -34.29
N ALA A 528 9.19 30.95 -35.16
CA ALA A 528 9.98 29.78 -34.78
C ALA A 528 11.22 30.21 -33.97
N LEU A 529 11.42 29.57 -32.81
CA LEU A 529 12.55 29.79 -31.92
C LEU A 529 13.57 28.65 -31.98
N VAL A 530 13.07 27.42 -32.04
CA VAL A 530 13.87 26.20 -32.15
C VAL A 530 13.14 25.29 -33.13
N ASP A 531 13.88 24.70 -34.06
CA ASP A 531 13.41 23.64 -34.93
C ASP A 531 14.40 22.47 -34.83
N ILE A 532 13.87 21.26 -34.66
CA ILE A 532 14.65 20.04 -34.57
C ILE A 532 14.16 19.11 -35.67
N GLU A 533 15.00 18.87 -36.67
CA GLU A 533 14.78 17.90 -37.73
C GLU A 533 15.53 16.61 -37.37
N ARG A 534 14.78 15.53 -37.14
CA ARG A 534 15.36 14.22 -36.88
C ARG A 534 15.78 13.58 -38.20
N ILE A 535 17.06 13.23 -38.32
CA ILE A 535 17.59 12.58 -39.53
C ILE A 535 17.50 11.07 -39.38
N ASP A 536 17.91 10.56 -38.21
CA ASP A 536 17.80 9.14 -37.86
C ASP A 536 17.67 8.97 -36.34
N GLU A 537 17.83 7.74 -35.84
CA GLU A 537 17.70 7.44 -34.42
C GLU A 537 18.69 8.21 -33.54
N ASN A 538 19.89 8.50 -34.05
CA ASN A 538 21.05 9.04 -33.34
C ASN A 538 21.44 10.47 -33.78
N HIS A 539 20.91 10.95 -34.90
CA HIS A 539 21.28 12.25 -35.48
C HIS A 539 20.06 13.16 -35.66
N SER A 540 20.23 14.42 -35.32
CA SER A 540 19.25 15.49 -35.55
C SER A 540 19.96 16.78 -35.95
N ILE A 541 19.32 17.57 -36.80
CA ILE A 541 19.74 18.93 -37.16
C ILE A 541 18.89 19.91 -36.35
N ILE A 542 19.56 20.85 -35.68
CA ILE A 542 18.89 21.83 -34.81
C ILE A 542 19.10 23.23 -35.40
N SER A 543 17.99 23.90 -35.72
CA SER A 543 17.96 25.30 -36.13
C SER A 543 17.46 26.18 -34.99
N ILE A 544 18.19 27.25 -34.69
CA ILE A 544 17.93 28.10 -33.52
C ILE A 544 17.79 29.55 -33.98
N SER A 545 16.75 30.23 -33.52
CA SER A 545 16.56 31.65 -33.79
C SER A 545 17.59 32.51 -33.07
N MET A 546 18.39 33.23 -33.85
CA MET A 546 19.40 34.18 -33.36
C MET A 546 18.82 35.57 -33.04
N LEU A 547 17.52 35.81 -33.27
CA LEU A 547 16.84 37.03 -32.85
C LEU A 547 16.69 37.10 -31.33
N ASN A 548 16.62 35.95 -30.65
CA ASN A 548 16.60 35.87 -29.19
C ASN A 548 17.41 34.65 -28.69
N PRO A 549 18.74 34.67 -28.81
CA PRO A 549 19.57 33.48 -28.65
C PRO A 549 19.57 32.96 -27.21
N GLN A 550 19.37 33.83 -26.22
CA GLN A 550 19.26 33.41 -24.82
C GLN A 550 17.95 32.67 -24.53
N ALA A 551 16.81 33.15 -25.06
CA ALA A 551 15.53 32.47 -24.88
C ALA A 551 15.54 31.10 -25.59
N SER A 552 16.02 31.08 -26.84
CA SER A 552 16.12 29.84 -27.63
C SER A 552 17.05 28.83 -26.97
N ALA A 553 18.19 29.26 -26.42
CA ALA A 553 19.10 28.36 -25.68
C ALA A 553 18.48 27.78 -24.41
N LYS A 554 17.65 28.53 -23.68
CA LYS A 554 16.94 28.00 -22.49
C LYS A 554 15.91 26.95 -22.87
N LEU A 555 15.16 27.18 -23.95
CA LEU A 555 14.18 26.23 -24.46
C LEU A 555 14.86 24.96 -24.97
N LEU A 556 15.93 25.12 -25.77
CA LEU A 556 16.71 24.00 -26.27
C LEU A 556 17.35 23.19 -25.13
N ASN A 557 17.94 23.85 -24.13
CA ASN A 557 18.47 23.17 -22.94
C ASN A 557 17.39 22.34 -22.24
N ALA A 558 16.17 22.87 -22.08
CA ALA A 558 15.07 22.13 -21.49
C ALA A 558 14.70 20.86 -22.28
N MET A 559 14.72 20.94 -23.62
CA MET A 559 14.47 19.79 -24.50
C MET A 559 15.60 18.74 -24.41
N LEU A 560 16.85 19.19 -24.51
CA LEU A 560 18.02 18.30 -24.46
C LEU A 560 18.16 17.59 -23.11
N LEU A 561 17.83 18.26 -22.01
CA LEU A 561 17.81 17.63 -20.69
C LEU A 561 16.73 16.55 -20.56
N GLU A 562 15.58 16.71 -21.23
CA GLU A 562 14.56 15.66 -21.27
C GLU A 562 14.99 14.45 -22.11
N GLU A 563 15.75 14.68 -23.18
CA GLU A 563 16.32 13.62 -24.00
C GLU A 563 17.44 12.88 -23.28
N ALA A 564 18.38 13.62 -22.66
CA ALA A 564 19.51 13.09 -21.91
C ALA A 564 19.12 12.14 -20.76
N LYS A 565 17.92 12.29 -20.20
CA LYS A 565 17.38 11.38 -19.17
C LYS A 565 17.07 9.97 -19.70
N SER A 566 16.89 9.80 -21.01
CA SER A 566 16.64 8.51 -21.65
C SER A 566 17.91 7.76 -22.01
N LEU A 567 19.05 8.45 -22.05
CA LEU A 567 20.32 7.87 -22.45
C LEU A 567 20.83 6.86 -21.42
N ALA A 568 21.46 5.79 -21.92
CA ALA A 568 22.24 4.86 -21.12
C ALA A 568 23.42 5.58 -20.44
N SER A 569 24.00 4.95 -19.43
CA SER A 569 24.95 5.60 -18.51
C SER A 569 26.25 6.06 -19.18
N ASP A 570 26.65 5.38 -20.24
CA ASP A 570 27.82 5.62 -21.08
C ASP A 570 27.52 6.50 -22.32
N GLU A 571 26.26 6.81 -22.58
CA GLU A 571 25.84 7.64 -23.70
C GLU A 571 25.76 9.13 -23.34
N ILE A 572 26.12 9.97 -24.31
CA ILE A 572 26.05 11.44 -24.23
C ILE A 572 25.48 12.04 -25.52
N LEU A 573 24.82 13.19 -25.41
CA LEU A 573 24.44 14.03 -26.55
C LEU A 573 25.60 14.95 -26.90
N VAL A 574 26.07 14.89 -28.14
CA VAL A 574 27.11 15.79 -28.66
C VAL A 574 26.47 16.81 -29.60
N ILE A 575 26.49 18.07 -29.19
CA ILE A 575 25.99 19.20 -29.97
C ILE A 575 27.17 19.92 -30.61
N SER A 576 27.22 19.88 -31.94
CA SER A 576 28.33 20.43 -32.73
C SER A 576 27.79 21.20 -33.95
N PRO A 577 28.57 22.14 -34.51
CA PRO A 577 28.15 22.88 -35.69
C PRO A 577 28.13 21.96 -36.92
N VAL A 578 27.10 22.08 -37.76
CA VAL A 578 26.97 21.32 -39.02
C VAL A 578 28.20 21.52 -39.92
N ASN A 579 28.74 22.75 -39.97
CA ASN A 579 29.91 23.10 -40.77
C ASN A 579 30.96 23.84 -39.92
N LYS A 580 32.26 23.62 -40.18
CA LYS A 580 33.38 24.27 -39.45
C LYS A 580 33.40 25.81 -39.51
N ARG A 581 32.64 26.42 -40.43
CA ARG A 581 32.50 27.89 -40.59
C ARG A 581 31.18 28.44 -40.02
N ALA A 582 30.37 27.62 -39.36
CA ALA A 582 29.08 28.05 -38.84
C ALA A 582 29.23 29.04 -37.67
N ASN A 583 28.27 29.95 -37.53
CA ASN A 583 28.21 30.85 -36.38
C ASN A 583 27.96 30.05 -35.09
N VAL A 584 28.92 30.07 -34.17
CA VAL A 584 28.86 29.34 -32.89
C VAL A 584 28.11 30.10 -31.78
N GLY A 585 27.52 31.26 -32.07
CA GLY A 585 26.83 32.09 -31.08
C GLY A 585 25.74 31.34 -30.31
N ALA A 586 24.91 30.56 -31.00
CA ALA A 586 23.89 29.74 -30.34
C ALA A 586 24.51 28.66 -29.42
N LEU A 587 25.62 28.05 -29.83
CA LEU A 587 26.36 27.06 -29.05
C LEU A 587 26.95 27.68 -27.78
N ARG A 588 27.45 28.92 -27.85
CA ARG A 588 27.92 29.66 -26.65
C ARG A 588 26.81 29.83 -25.63
N HIS A 589 25.63 30.28 -26.06
CA HIS A 589 24.49 30.46 -25.16
C HIS A 589 24.03 29.13 -24.54
N LEU A 590 23.97 28.06 -25.35
CA LEU A 590 23.63 26.73 -24.85
C LEU A 590 24.66 26.23 -23.82
N HIS A 591 25.96 26.39 -24.10
CA HIS A 591 27.03 25.98 -23.19
C HIS A 591 26.93 26.69 -21.84
N VAL A 592 26.65 27.99 -21.83
CA VAL A 592 26.41 28.75 -20.60
C VAL A 592 25.19 28.22 -19.84
N GLU A 593 24.07 27.93 -20.50
CA GLU A 593 22.89 27.37 -19.82
C GLU A 593 23.15 25.97 -19.23
N LEU A 594 24.03 25.18 -19.84
CA LEU A 594 24.43 23.87 -19.31
C LEU A 594 25.33 23.97 -18.08
N ILE A 595 26.31 24.88 -18.07
CA ILE A 595 27.21 25.12 -16.91
C ILE A 595 26.41 25.44 -15.65
N PHE A 596 25.42 26.33 -15.77
CA PHE A 596 24.62 26.79 -14.63
C PHE A 596 23.33 25.98 -14.42
N SER A 597 23.24 24.81 -15.07
CA SER A 597 22.14 23.88 -14.83
C SER A 597 22.36 23.17 -13.49
N GLY A 598 21.33 23.21 -12.65
CA GLY A 598 21.30 22.40 -11.43
C GLY A 598 20.81 20.97 -11.65
N ASP A 599 20.58 20.56 -12.90
CA ASP A 599 20.14 19.20 -13.28
C ASP A 599 21.36 18.31 -13.50
N LYS A 600 21.38 17.11 -12.92
CA LYS A 600 22.54 16.20 -13.02
C LYS A 600 22.77 15.67 -14.43
N TYR A 601 21.75 15.68 -15.28
CA TYR A 601 21.84 15.21 -16.66
C TYR A 601 22.43 16.25 -17.62
N SER A 602 22.75 17.48 -17.14
CA SER A 602 23.47 18.45 -17.98
C SER A 602 24.84 17.95 -18.41
N GLU A 603 25.49 17.11 -17.59
CA GLU A 603 26.79 16.52 -17.92
C GLU A 603 26.72 15.51 -19.08
N LYS A 604 25.53 14.96 -19.38
CA LYS A 604 25.32 14.13 -20.56
C LYS A 604 25.14 14.93 -21.85
N VAL A 605 25.15 16.26 -21.79
CA VAL A 605 25.04 17.12 -22.97
C VAL A 605 26.35 17.88 -23.16
N GLN A 606 27.12 17.49 -24.18
CA GLN A 606 28.40 18.09 -24.52
C GLN A 606 28.23 19.03 -25.71
N VAL A 607 28.68 20.27 -25.56
CA VAL A 607 28.81 21.23 -26.66
C VAL A 607 30.26 21.21 -27.11
N SER A 608 30.50 21.09 -28.42
CA SER A 608 31.86 21.10 -28.98
C SER A 608 31.92 21.85 -30.31
N TYR A 609 32.89 22.75 -30.45
CA TYR A 609 33.20 23.44 -31.70
C TYR A 609 34.69 23.82 -31.77
N PRO A 610 35.26 24.02 -32.99
CA PRO A 610 36.67 24.36 -33.15
C PRO A 610 37.06 25.65 -32.41
N GLY A 611 38.14 25.62 -31.63
CA GLY A 611 38.67 26.79 -30.90
C GLY A 611 37.89 27.20 -29.65
N MET A 612 36.99 26.34 -29.16
CA MET A 612 36.14 26.63 -27.99
C MET A 612 36.93 26.96 -26.71
N GLU A 613 38.07 26.29 -26.49
CA GLU A 613 38.90 26.52 -25.29
C GLU A 613 39.49 27.93 -25.25
N GLN A 614 39.79 28.52 -26.42
CA GLN A 614 40.35 29.87 -26.56
C GLN A 614 39.28 30.94 -26.86
N ASP A 615 37.99 30.61 -26.73
CA ASP A 615 36.90 31.52 -27.08
C ASP A 615 36.68 32.58 -25.98
N GLU A 616 37.32 33.74 -26.14
CA GLU A 616 37.21 34.87 -25.20
C GLU A 616 35.77 35.36 -25.02
N THR A 617 34.93 35.27 -26.07
CA THR A 617 33.52 35.67 -25.97
C THR A 617 32.74 34.71 -25.07
N LEU A 618 32.97 33.41 -25.22
CA LEU A 618 32.37 32.41 -24.34
C LEU A 618 32.80 32.63 -22.88
N GLN A 619 34.09 32.84 -22.63
CA GLN A 619 34.61 33.07 -21.27
C GLN A 619 33.98 34.32 -20.64
N ALA A 620 33.88 35.43 -21.37
CA ALA A 620 33.20 36.63 -20.90
C ALA A 620 31.72 36.40 -20.58
N MET A 621 31.02 35.57 -21.37
CA MET A 621 29.63 35.20 -21.10
C MET A 621 29.49 34.34 -19.84
N ILE A 622 30.40 33.38 -19.63
CA ILE A 622 30.45 32.55 -18.41
C ILE A 622 30.67 33.44 -17.19
N ASP A 623 31.65 34.33 -17.23
CA ASP A 623 31.96 35.21 -16.09
C ASP A 623 30.81 36.17 -15.75
N LYS A 624 30.17 36.76 -16.77
CA LYS A 624 28.98 37.60 -16.58
C LYS A 624 27.84 36.82 -15.93
N ARG A 625 27.64 35.57 -16.36
CA ARG A 625 26.59 34.71 -15.79
C ARG A 625 26.93 34.28 -14.37
N LEU A 626 28.18 33.88 -14.11
CA LEU A 626 28.69 33.52 -12.80
C LEU A 626 28.46 34.65 -11.79
N GLU A 627 28.81 35.89 -12.14
CA GLU A 627 28.60 37.05 -11.28
C GLU A 627 27.12 37.24 -10.89
N SER A 628 26.21 37.05 -11.84
CA SER A 628 24.76 37.13 -11.57
C SER A 628 24.28 36.00 -10.65
N GLU A 629 24.88 34.81 -10.77
CA GLU A 629 24.56 33.62 -9.99
C GLU A 629 25.11 33.70 -8.56
N LEU A 630 26.35 34.18 -8.38
CA LEU A 630 26.96 34.44 -7.06
C LEU A 630 26.09 35.42 -6.23
N LYS A 631 25.60 36.51 -6.85
CA LYS A 631 24.64 37.43 -6.22
C LYS A 631 23.33 36.75 -5.83
N ARG A 632 22.81 35.86 -6.68
CA ARG A 632 21.60 35.09 -6.39
C ARG A 632 21.82 34.11 -5.24
N PHE A 633 22.95 33.41 -5.23
CA PHE A 633 23.32 32.49 -4.16
C PHE A 633 23.47 33.20 -2.82
N GLU A 634 24.03 34.40 -2.81
CA GLU A 634 24.13 35.22 -1.60
C GLU A 634 22.74 35.61 -1.07
N LYS A 635 21.87 36.09 -1.96
CA LYS A 635 20.48 36.42 -1.58
C LYS A 635 19.72 35.22 -1.03
N ASN A 636 19.90 34.04 -1.63
CA ASN A 636 19.31 32.79 -1.14
C ASN A 636 19.88 32.43 0.25
N PHE A 637 21.20 32.49 0.40
CA PHE A 637 21.88 32.24 1.66
C PHE A 637 21.30 33.13 2.76
N GLN A 638 21.31 34.46 2.58
CA GLN A 638 20.78 35.43 3.55
C GLN A 638 19.31 35.20 3.91
N LYS A 639 18.49 34.74 2.96
CA LYS A 639 17.07 34.46 3.19
C LYS A 639 16.87 33.21 4.06
N TYR A 640 17.64 32.16 3.82
CA TYR A 640 17.43 30.85 4.45
C TYR A 640 18.29 30.65 5.71
N SER A 641 19.47 31.26 5.81
CA SER A 641 20.36 31.18 6.97
C SER A 641 19.75 31.84 8.21
N LYS A 642 18.97 32.93 8.04
CA LYS A 642 18.30 33.63 9.15
C LYS A 642 17.24 32.81 9.88
N LYS A 643 16.62 31.82 9.24
CA LYS A 643 15.50 31.07 9.84
C LYS A 643 15.95 29.94 10.77
N THR A 644 17.03 29.25 10.43
CA THR A 644 17.59 28.11 11.19
C THR A 644 19.07 27.95 10.85
N PRO A 645 19.97 28.80 11.39
CA PRO A 645 21.39 28.80 11.03
C PRO A 645 22.10 27.49 11.41
N ASP A 646 21.68 26.86 12.51
CA ASP A 646 22.16 25.55 13.02
C ASP A 646 21.84 24.36 12.09
N LYS A 647 20.80 24.50 11.26
CA LYS A 647 20.30 23.44 10.36
C LYS A 647 20.46 23.78 8.89
N PHE A 648 21.14 24.88 8.58
CA PHE A 648 21.36 25.29 7.21
C PHE A 648 22.14 24.23 6.44
N ARG A 649 21.72 23.95 5.20
CA ARG A 649 22.41 23.02 4.29
C ARG A 649 22.75 23.74 3.00
N PHE A 650 24.01 23.67 2.61
CA PHE A 650 24.44 24.08 1.28
C PHE A 650 23.87 23.11 0.24
N THR A 651 23.34 23.66 -0.84
CA THR A 651 22.66 22.93 -1.92
C THR A 651 22.96 23.60 -3.26
N ASN A 652 22.36 23.14 -4.36
CA ASN A 652 22.47 23.81 -5.66
C ASN A 652 21.98 25.27 -5.59
N ALA A 653 21.08 25.60 -4.66
CA ALA A 653 20.60 26.98 -4.44
C ALA A 653 21.66 27.94 -3.86
N THR A 654 22.77 27.39 -3.35
CA THR A 654 23.95 28.13 -2.87
C THR A 654 25.18 27.90 -3.75
N GLY A 655 25.00 27.34 -4.96
CA GLY A 655 26.10 27.15 -5.91
C GLY A 655 26.94 25.89 -5.72
N LEU A 656 26.57 24.97 -4.82
CA LEU A 656 27.42 23.80 -4.50
C LEU A 656 27.79 22.96 -5.73
N HIS A 657 26.85 22.74 -6.65
CA HIS A 657 27.06 22.01 -7.91
C HIS A 657 28.16 22.60 -8.83
N LEU A 658 28.53 23.87 -8.67
CA LEU A 658 29.55 24.50 -9.53
C LEU A 658 30.97 24.20 -9.08
N LEU A 659 31.18 23.76 -7.83
CA LEU A 659 32.53 23.44 -7.32
C LEU A 659 33.18 22.28 -8.08
N ASP A 660 32.38 21.29 -8.46
CA ASP A 660 32.84 20.07 -9.13
C ASP A 660 32.62 20.10 -10.65
N SER A 661 32.22 21.26 -11.22
CA SER A 661 31.90 21.34 -12.65
C SER A 661 33.16 21.27 -13.51
N SER A 662 33.21 20.31 -14.44
CA SER A 662 34.30 20.18 -15.43
C SER A 662 34.34 21.33 -16.44
N ARG A 663 33.27 22.14 -16.50
CA ARG A 663 33.05 23.20 -17.51
C ARG A 663 33.45 24.59 -17.02
N LEU A 664 33.83 24.73 -15.76
CA LEU A 664 34.38 25.96 -15.20
C LEU A 664 35.90 25.86 -15.11
N SER A 665 36.58 26.97 -15.35
CA SER A 665 38.01 27.08 -15.07
C SER A 665 38.28 27.03 -13.56
N GLU A 666 39.51 26.68 -13.16
CA GLU A 666 39.89 26.65 -11.74
C GLU A 666 39.70 28.02 -11.06
N ALA A 667 40.00 29.12 -11.76
CA ALA A 667 39.76 30.48 -11.26
C ALA A 667 38.25 30.76 -11.03
N GLN A 668 37.38 30.26 -11.90
CA GLN A 668 35.92 30.41 -11.73
C GLN A 668 35.40 29.56 -10.57
N LYS A 669 35.91 28.34 -10.39
CA LYS A 669 35.59 27.48 -9.23
C LYS A 669 36.05 28.12 -7.92
N GLU A 670 37.24 28.72 -7.91
CA GLU A 670 37.78 29.40 -6.74
C GLU A 670 36.87 30.55 -6.28
N ARG A 671 36.32 31.34 -7.21
CA ARG A 671 35.33 32.39 -6.87
C ARG A 671 34.10 31.82 -6.16
N VAL A 672 33.58 30.67 -6.59
CA VAL A 672 32.46 29.98 -5.93
C VAL A 672 32.87 29.47 -4.55
N ALA A 673 34.06 28.85 -4.45
CA ALA A 673 34.59 28.32 -3.19
C ALA A 673 34.77 29.41 -2.14
N ILE A 674 35.35 30.56 -2.51
CA ILE A 674 35.52 31.73 -1.64
C ILE A 674 34.17 32.16 -1.06
N GLN A 675 33.12 32.27 -1.88
CA GLN A 675 31.80 32.65 -1.40
C GLN A 675 31.22 31.61 -0.42
N ILE A 676 31.30 30.33 -0.75
CA ILE A 676 30.79 29.26 0.12
C ILE A 676 31.54 29.23 1.46
N GLU A 677 32.87 29.43 1.47
CA GLU A 677 33.66 29.48 2.70
C GLU A 677 33.35 30.73 3.54
N ALA A 678 33.14 31.89 2.90
CA ALA A 678 32.66 33.09 3.60
C ALA A 678 31.30 32.85 4.28
N GLN A 679 30.37 32.19 3.58
CA GLN A 679 29.06 31.80 4.12
C GLN A 679 29.15 30.79 5.27
N LYS A 680 30.03 29.78 5.17
CA LYS A 680 30.30 28.84 6.26
C LYS A 680 30.85 29.55 7.50
N THR A 681 31.76 30.51 7.30
CA THR A 681 32.35 31.32 8.38
C THR A 681 31.28 32.16 9.07
N TYR A 682 30.40 32.81 8.30
CA TYR A 682 29.26 33.56 8.84
C TYR A 682 28.33 32.67 9.68
N LEU A 683 27.98 31.46 9.21
CA LEU A 683 27.14 30.53 9.98
C LEU A 683 27.80 30.10 11.29
N LYS A 684 29.11 29.84 11.29
CA LYS A 684 29.85 29.50 12.51
C LYS A 684 29.77 30.63 13.55
N GLN A 685 29.99 31.87 13.13
CA GLN A 685 29.89 33.04 14.01
C GLN A 685 28.47 33.20 14.57
N GLN A 686 27.43 33.11 13.74
CA GLN A 686 26.03 33.20 14.19
C GLN A 686 25.64 32.10 15.19
N CYS A 687 26.07 30.86 14.95
CA CYS A 687 25.81 29.75 15.88
C CYS A 687 26.53 29.94 17.22
N GLN A 688 27.75 30.49 17.23
CA GLN A 688 28.48 30.82 18.46
C GLN A 688 27.76 31.92 19.25
N THR A 689 27.28 32.98 18.60
CA THR A 689 26.53 34.06 19.25
C THR A 689 25.21 33.56 19.87
N LEU A 690 24.49 32.68 19.16
CA LEU A 690 23.26 32.03 19.65
C LEU A 690 23.50 31.16 20.89
N ASN A 691 24.60 30.39 20.92
CA ASN A 691 24.95 29.56 22.07
C ASN A 691 25.31 30.43 23.30
N GLN A 692 26.07 31.50 23.10
CA GLN A 692 26.40 32.46 24.18
C GLN A 692 25.15 33.16 24.75
N THR A 693 24.19 33.56 23.92
CA THR A 693 22.92 34.15 24.41
C THR A 693 22.03 33.14 25.14
N THR A 694 22.14 31.85 24.82
CA THR A 694 21.39 30.78 25.48
C THR A 694 22.01 30.42 26.84
N GLU A 695 23.34 30.51 26.99
CA GLU A 695 24.02 30.37 28.28
C GLU A 695 23.76 31.55 29.22
N VAL A 696 23.78 32.79 28.72
CA VAL A 696 23.45 33.99 29.52
C VAL A 696 22.01 33.98 30.04
N LYS A 697 21.07 33.36 29.31
CA LYS A 697 19.69 33.18 29.79
C LYS A 697 19.53 32.06 30.82
N LYS A 698 20.47 31.10 30.90
CA LYS A 698 20.46 30.04 31.92
C LYS A 698 21.12 30.46 33.23
N THR A 699 22.02 31.43 33.20
CA THR A 699 22.61 32.03 34.40
C THR A 699 21.73 33.11 35.05
N HIS A 700 20.60 33.46 34.44
CA HIS A 700 19.60 34.39 34.96
C HIS A 700 18.23 33.72 35.26
N ILE A 701 18.21 32.40 35.49
CA ILE A 701 17.05 31.68 36.07
C ILE A 701 17.45 31.10 37.41
#